data_AF-A0A399F087-F1
#
_entry.id   AF-A0A399F087-F1
#
_cell.length_a   1.000
_cell.length_b   1.000
_cell.length_c   1.000
_cell.angle_alpha   90.00
_cell.angle_beta   90.00
_cell.angle_gamma   90.00
#
_symmetry.space_group_name_H-M   'P 1'
#
loop_
_entity.id
_entity.type
_entity.pdbx_description
1 polymer ?
#
loop_
_entity_poly.entity_id
_entity_poly.type
_entity_poly.pdbx_seq_one_letter_code
_entity_poly.pdbx_strand_id
1 'polypeptide(L)'
;MRIWVRPTALVLTALALSSCNLSGGGDGKGFQTFRPGSVLEIEQQLTVNVVFVGYEEGNGPRQINLDEFKKVLPAKYSAVNRYPTFYLEKPAKELTGTSFTYKYNVKFAPQAFEDEFFAKLNELAQKQPLTVYQESYNCQADLGAGEPCPGDAPNISKKVTENYWIDAFQTEKWLVENAGKAGVDPKNYTIFFVNWYGRPDFKHHVYVKTDEPDPDTGFNFGELLSSRKMSAWGGSIPDDRQGAGASLGSTARVWFHDLSAGPEAQSDNWDITRADLDGDGKTDYRMPPVWEYGNPKLTYRPFNDLSGDLGKITRYVAINLLFTPSPLYRVTLTPHQIPDDILLNVNFYNEAAAGDKGQDLFDPDLTVALLKALQPINDFAATVRELTYDAQAQCAFESYFDAEVCYPQYALSQQASSAGANAFIDNLLEMKQPGFFQGGAGYEIPIFAYNVAGDIPYLGLADDDWRSGTQTLIYAANNPIAKARYGYTTTVTHEVGHHIALSHPHDGYDSASNKDYGPSNEFYYAWLGDMSNSTMSYIDLTAEFGQFNRDAMNRYLVAAYLNSGGAILQAMLEAKKLDPKAVPAPLKEADAKMAEALKAYKAMDYSAAAVQAKQAYDTVVASALAAGVSIRNYWFDGYELEPASQHAALRVSSDLKNAPLPINESRALERRMRP
;
A
#
# COMPACT_ATOMS: atom_id res chain seq x y z
N MET A 1 -70.54 -15.87 -35.66
CA MET A 1 -69.09 -15.95 -35.97
C MET A 1 -68.41 -14.82 -35.21
N ARG A 2 -67.84 -15.09 -34.03
CA ARG A 2 -67.33 -14.05 -33.11
C ARG A 2 -65.80 -14.09 -33.13
N ILE A 3 -65.19 -13.03 -33.65
CA ILE A 3 -63.75 -12.80 -33.70
C ILE A 3 -63.35 -12.09 -32.41
N TRP A 4 -62.40 -12.65 -31.67
CA TRP A 4 -61.75 -12.02 -30.52
C TRP A 4 -60.40 -11.45 -30.98
N VAL A 5 -60.25 -10.13 -30.91
CA VAL A 5 -58.97 -9.41 -31.06
C VAL A 5 -58.50 -8.99 -29.68
N ARG A 6 -57.27 -9.38 -29.30
CA ARG A 6 -56.62 -9.04 -28.03
C ARG A 6 -56.02 -7.62 -28.09
N PRO A 7 -56.11 -6.80 -27.02
CA PRO A 7 -55.37 -5.56 -26.94
C PRO A 7 -53.97 -5.77 -26.33
N THR A 8 -53.03 -5.01 -26.88
CA THR A 8 -51.63 -4.82 -26.49
C THR A 8 -51.56 -4.21 -25.08
N ALA A 9 -50.82 -4.83 -24.17
CA ALA A 9 -50.50 -4.26 -22.85
C ALA A 9 -49.08 -3.70 -22.86
N LEU A 10 -48.99 -2.40 -22.61
CA LEU A 10 -47.80 -1.59 -22.40
C LEU A 10 -47.04 -2.11 -21.15
N VAL A 11 -45.80 -2.56 -21.30
CA VAL A 11 -44.92 -2.88 -20.17
C VAL A 11 -44.18 -1.60 -19.79
N LEU A 12 -44.59 -0.97 -18.68
CA LEU A 12 -43.79 0.05 -18.00
C LEU A 12 -42.59 -0.62 -17.34
N THR A 13 -41.40 -0.37 -17.87
CA THR A 13 -40.12 -0.64 -17.23
C THR A 13 -39.94 0.34 -16.07
N ALA A 14 -40.12 -0.16 -14.84
CA ALA A 14 -39.76 0.57 -13.63
C ALA A 14 -38.22 0.63 -13.52
N LEU A 15 -37.63 1.78 -13.85
CA LEU A 15 -36.28 2.12 -13.39
C LEU A 15 -36.33 2.22 -11.86
N ALA A 16 -35.73 1.24 -11.18
CA ALA A 16 -35.40 1.35 -9.77
C ALA A 16 -34.24 2.35 -9.61
N LEU A 17 -34.58 3.63 -9.59
CA LEU A 17 -33.76 4.65 -8.93
C LEU A 17 -33.71 4.28 -7.45
N SER A 18 -32.61 3.71 -6.99
CA SER A 18 -32.31 3.62 -5.55
C SER A 18 -32.13 5.04 -5.03
N SER A 19 -33.25 5.63 -4.64
CA SER A 19 -33.38 6.87 -3.89
C SER A 19 -32.54 6.80 -2.61
N CYS A 20 -31.89 7.93 -2.34
CA CYS A 20 -31.05 8.23 -1.19
C CYS A 20 -31.48 7.55 0.12
N ASN A 21 -30.57 6.77 0.70
CA ASN A 21 -30.43 6.69 2.16
C ASN A 21 -29.17 7.48 2.55
N LEU A 22 -29.19 8.80 2.31
CA LEU A 22 -28.55 9.72 3.24
C LEU A 22 -29.43 9.66 4.48
N SER A 23 -28.98 9.00 5.54
CA SER A 23 -29.69 9.00 6.83
C SER A 23 -29.75 10.45 7.35
N GLY A 24 -30.84 11.12 6.98
CA GLY A 24 -31.27 12.39 7.51
C GLY A 24 -31.94 12.18 8.87
N GLY A 25 -31.30 12.74 9.89
CA GLY A 25 -31.82 12.97 11.23
C GLY A 25 -30.89 14.01 11.86
N GLY A 26 -31.21 15.29 11.65
CA GLY A 26 -30.35 16.44 11.97
C GLY A 26 -30.00 16.55 13.46
N ASP A 27 -29.06 17.43 13.82
CA ASP A 27 -29.41 18.86 13.89
C ASP A 27 -28.94 19.74 12.74
N GLY A 28 -28.01 19.27 11.88
CA GLY A 28 -27.59 19.91 10.62
C GLY A 28 -27.61 21.43 10.64
N LYS A 29 -26.80 22.03 11.52
CA LYS A 29 -26.64 23.47 11.88
C LYS A 29 -26.49 24.43 10.67
N GLY A 30 -27.48 24.48 9.78
CA GLY A 30 -27.48 25.20 8.51
C GLY A 30 -26.73 24.52 7.35
N PHE A 31 -26.09 23.37 7.57
CA PHE A 31 -25.35 22.58 6.58
C PHE A 31 -26.18 21.38 6.09
N GLN A 32 -26.05 21.01 4.81
CA GLN A 32 -26.73 19.85 4.23
C GLN A 32 -25.86 18.58 4.35
N THR A 33 -24.54 18.72 4.21
CA THR A 33 -23.62 17.58 4.09
C THR A 33 -22.65 17.51 5.28
N PHE A 34 -22.00 18.63 5.61
CA PHE A 34 -21.16 18.73 6.79
C PHE A 34 -21.97 18.49 8.06
N ARG A 35 -21.36 17.75 8.99
CA ARG A 35 -21.86 17.53 10.34
C ARG A 35 -20.77 17.99 11.31
N PRO A 36 -20.69 19.30 11.60
CA PRO A 36 -19.65 19.83 12.49
C PRO A 36 -19.59 19.05 13.81
N GLY A 37 -18.38 18.57 14.16
CA GLY A 37 -18.10 17.85 15.41
C GLY A 37 -18.41 16.36 15.36
N SER A 38 -18.94 15.85 14.25
CA SER A 38 -19.10 14.41 14.01
C SER A 38 -17.94 13.89 13.18
N VAL A 39 -17.45 12.70 13.53
CA VAL A 39 -16.52 11.96 12.66
C VAL A 39 -17.33 11.35 11.52
N LEU A 40 -16.92 11.63 10.29
CA LEU A 40 -17.43 11.01 9.08
C LEU A 40 -16.75 9.65 8.87
N GLU A 41 -17.59 8.64 8.73
CA GLU A 41 -17.21 7.36 8.16
C GLU A 41 -17.81 7.26 6.75
N ILE A 42 -16.94 7.21 5.73
CA ILE A 42 -17.35 7.06 4.33
C ILE A 42 -17.54 5.58 4.05
N GLU A 43 -18.79 5.12 4.11
CA GLU A 43 -19.16 3.76 3.72
C GLU A 43 -19.30 3.66 2.19
N GLN A 44 -18.58 2.72 1.58
CA GLN A 44 -18.68 2.42 0.15
C GLN A 44 -18.97 0.95 -0.10
N GLN A 45 -19.98 0.67 -0.90
CA GLN A 45 -20.18 -0.67 -1.45
C GLN A 45 -19.32 -0.83 -2.70
N LEU A 46 -18.39 -1.77 -2.66
CA LEU A 46 -17.50 -2.11 -3.77
C LEU A 46 -17.97 -3.40 -4.45
N THR A 47 -18.00 -3.38 -5.78
CA THR A 47 -18.12 -4.62 -6.56
C THR A 47 -16.73 -5.21 -6.73
N VAL A 48 -16.56 -6.46 -6.30
CA VAL A 48 -15.33 -7.24 -6.54
C VAL A 48 -15.66 -8.32 -7.56
N ASN A 49 -15.14 -8.17 -8.76
CA ASN A 49 -15.25 -9.19 -9.79
C ASN A 49 -14.20 -10.27 -9.56
N VAL A 50 -14.61 -11.53 -9.62
CA VAL A 50 -13.69 -12.69 -9.63
C VAL A 50 -14.00 -13.49 -10.88
N VAL A 51 -13.05 -13.50 -11.82
CA VAL A 51 -13.18 -14.19 -13.09
C VAL A 51 -12.23 -15.38 -13.09
N PHE A 52 -12.78 -16.58 -13.17
CA PHE A 52 -12.03 -17.80 -13.37
C PHE A 52 -11.87 -18.06 -14.87
N VAL A 53 -10.64 -18.14 -15.35
CA VAL A 53 -10.26 -18.39 -16.75
C VAL A 53 -9.54 -19.73 -16.82
N GLY A 54 -10.11 -20.70 -17.55
CA GLY A 54 -9.58 -22.07 -17.65
C GLY A 54 -9.88 -22.95 -16.42
N TYR A 55 -10.87 -22.58 -15.62
CA TYR A 55 -11.39 -23.41 -14.54
C TYR A 55 -12.84 -23.82 -14.81
N GLU A 56 -13.22 -24.96 -14.25
CA GLU A 56 -14.59 -25.46 -14.27
C GLU A 56 -15.19 -25.38 -12.86
N GLU A 57 -16.49 -25.10 -12.77
CA GLU A 57 -17.23 -25.21 -11.52
C GLU A 57 -17.37 -26.69 -11.11
N GLY A 58 -17.18 -27.01 -9.83
CA GLY A 58 -17.37 -28.37 -9.33
C GLY A 58 -16.59 -28.69 -8.06
N ASN A 59 -16.46 -29.99 -7.76
CA ASN A 59 -15.85 -30.51 -6.53
C ASN A 59 -14.56 -31.30 -6.78
N GLY A 60 -14.12 -31.37 -8.04
CA GLY A 60 -12.85 -31.99 -8.39
C GLY A 60 -11.66 -31.21 -7.83
N PRO A 61 -10.48 -31.84 -7.74
CA PRO A 61 -9.30 -31.24 -7.11
C PRO A 61 -8.79 -29.96 -7.81
N ARG A 62 -9.14 -29.78 -9.09
CA ARG A 62 -8.82 -28.57 -9.89
C ARG A 62 -10.07 -27.82 -10.36
N GLN A 63 -11.23 -28.15 -9.79
CA GLN A 63 -12.49 -27.44 -10.03
C GLN A 63 -12.73 -26.46 -8.90
N ILE A 64 -13.58 -25.47 -9.15
CA ILE A 64 -13.93 -24.44 -8.17
C ILE A 64 -15.28 -24.76 -7.55
N ASN A 65 -15.27 -25.06 -6.26
CA ASN A 65 -16.46 -25.09 -5.42
C ASN A 65 -16.72 -23.67 -4.92
N LEU A 66 -17.78 -23.05 -5.42
CA LEU A 66 -18.12 -21.67 -5.06
C LEU A 66 -18.52 -21.49 -3.61
N ASP A 67 -19.06 -22.51 -2.94
CA ASP A 67 -19.42 -22.44 -1.53
C ASP A 67 -18.16 -22.40 -0.65
N GLU A 68 -17.20 -23.29 -0.90
CA GLU A 68 -15.90 -23.27 -0.19
C GLU A 68 -15.12 -21.98 -0.45
N PHE A 69 -15.07 -21.53 -1.70
CA PHE A 69 -14.45 -20.26 -2.07
C PHE A 69 -15.06 -19.07 -1.31
N LYS A 70 -16.40 -18.98 -1.29
CA LYS A 70 -17.12 -17.85 -0.65
C LYS A 70 -17.06 -17.85 0.87
N LYS A 71 -16.88 -19.02 1.52
CA LYS A 71 -16.80 -19.11 3.00
C LYS A 71 -15.67 -18.27 3.59
N VAL A 72 -14.59 -18.07 2.84
CA VAL A 72 -13.41 -17.34 3.32
C VAL A 72 -13.56 -15.83 3.15
N LEU A 73 -14.40 -15.37 2.21
CA LEU A 73 -14.44 -13.97 1.79
C LEU A 73 -15.04 -13.03 2.85
N PRO A 74 -14.46 -11.83 3.06
CA PRO A 74 -14.99 -10.88 4.02
C PRO A 74 -16.27 -10.22 3.48
N ALA A 75 -17.26 -9.94 4.33
CA ALA A 75 -18.44 -9.18 3.92
C ALA A 75 -18.22 -7.67 3.99
N LYS A 76 -17.36 -7.22 4.90
CA LYS A 76 -17.11 -5.81 5.20
C LYS A 76 -15.66 -5.57 5.58
N TYR A 77 -15.23 -4.32 5.49
CA TYR A 77 -13.92 -3.89 5.95
C TYR A 77 -13.95 -2.50 6.59
N SER A 78 -13.26 -2.31 7.70
CA SER A 78 -13.05 -1.00 8.33
C SER A 78 -11.55 -0.73 8.44
N ALA A 79 -11.07 0.30 7.73
CA ALA A 79 -9.65 0.59 7.66
C ALA A 79 -9.17 1.36 8.90
N VAL A 80 -7.96 1.03 9.35
CA VAL A 80 -7.31 1.61 10.54
C VAL A 80 -5.96 2.23 10.17
N ASN A 81 -5.50 3.22 10.94
CA ASN A 81 -4.08 3.59 10.93
C ASN A 81 -3.34 2.53 11.76
N ARG A 82 -2.53 1.67 11.11
CA ARG A 82 -1.99 0.44 11.73
C ARG A 82 -1.04 0.74 12.89
N TYR A 83 0.01 1.54 12.69
CA TYR A 83 0.94 1.89 13.77
C TYR A 83 0.26 2.64 14.90
N PRO A 84 -0.53 3.70 14.67
CA PRO A 84 -1.29 4.33 15.75
C PRO A 84 -2.15 3.35 16.54
N THR A 85 -2.82 2.42 15.86
CA THR A 85 -3.63 1.39 16.52
C THR A 85 -2.79 0.42 17.35
N PHE A 86 -1.57 0.09 16.92
CA PHE A 86 -0.65 -0.76 17.67
C PHE A 86 -0.27 -0.15 19.03
N TYR A 87 -0.08 1.17 19.10
CA TYR A 87 0.27 1.89 20.33
C TYR A 87 -0.93 2.16 21.26
N LEU A 88 -2.16 1.90 20.83
CA LEU A 88 -3.35 2.09 21.68
C LEU A 88 -3.58 0.90 22.62
N GLU A 89 -4.14 1.18 23.80
CA GLU A 89 -4.61 0.13 24.70
C GLU A 89 -5.73 -0.66 24.03
N LYS A 90 -5.51 -1.97 23.82
CA LYS A 90 -6.52 -2.86 23.24
C LYS A 90 -7.80 -2.84 24.10
N PRO A 91 -9.00 -2.78 23.50
CA PRO A 91 -9.32 -3.00 22.09
C PRO A 91 -9.45 -1.73 21.24
N ALA A 92 -8.94 -0.58 21.71
CA ALA A 92 -9.06 0.68 20.97
C ALA A 92 -8.36 0.63 19.61
N LYS A 93 -8.88 1.41 18.65
CA LYS A 93 -8.36 1.52 17.29
C LYS A 93 -8.45 2.95 16.82
N GLU A 94 -7.53 3.33 15.95
CA GLU A 94 -7.62 4.58 15.22
C GLU A 94 -8.16 4.32 13.82
N LEU A 95 -9.45 4.63 13.61
CA LEU A 95 -10.11 4.45 12.32
C LEU A 95 -9.68 5.55 11.34
N THR A 96 -9.54 5.18 10.07
CA THR A 96 -9.23 6.14 8.98
C THR A 96 -10.43 7.02 8.58
N GLY A 97 -11.65 6.62 8.94
CA GLY A 97 -12.88 7.21 8.43
C GLY A 97 -13.34 6.61 7.09
N THR A 98 -12.79 5.47 6.67
CA THR A 98 -13.27 4.72 5.50
C THR A 98 -13.71 3.30 5.86
N SER A 99 -14.82 2.86 5.27
CA SER A 99 -15.29 1.48 5.40
C SER A 99 -15.97 0.99 4.14
N PHE A 100 -15.97 -0.34 3.98
CA PHE A 100 -16.37 -1.01 2.76
C PHE A 100 -17.32 -2.15 3.04
N THR A 101 -18.27 -2.34 2.13
CA THR A 101 -19.03 -3.58 1.99
C THR A 101 -18.75 -4.18 0.62
N TYR A 102 -18.63 -5.50 0.54
CA TYR A 102 -18.25 -6.16 -0.70
C TYR A 102 -19.43 -6.88 -1.34
N LYS A 103 -19.61 -6.62 -2.64
CA LYS A 103 -20.49 -7.38 -3.52
C LYS A 103 -19.64 -8.19 -4.50
N TYR A 104 -19.57 -9.49 -4.26
CA TYR A 104 -18.82 -10.41 -5.12
C TYR A 104 -19.60 -10.75 -6.39
N ASN A 105 -19.00 -10.50 -7.55
CA ASN A 105 -19.49 -10.92 -8.85
C ASN A 105 -18.56 -12.00 -9.40
N VAL A 106 -18.91 -13.26 -9.19
CA VAL A 106 -18.10 -14.40 -9.62
C VAL A 106 -18.53 -14.86 -11.01
N LYS A 107 -17.56 -15.04 -11.91
CA LYS A 107 -17.75 -15.47 -13.30
C LYS A 107 -16.77 -16.58 -13.65
N PHE A 108 -17.22 -17.51 -14.49
CA PHE A 108 -16.35 -18.38 -15.27
C PHE A 108 -16.31 -17.80 -16.69
N ALA A 109 -15.11 -17.63 -17.23
CA ALA A 109 -14.94 -17.07 -18.56
C ALA A 109 -15.58 -18.00 -19.61
N PRO A 110 -16.24 -17.45 -20.65
CA PRO A 110 -16.73 -18.28 -21.74
C PRO A 110 -15.57 -18.85 -22.54
N GLN A 111 -15.74 -20.06 -23.10
CA GLN A 111 -14.72 -20.74 -23.92
C GLN A 111 -14.06 -19.83 -24.98
N ALA A 112 -14.84 -18.98 -25.66
CA ALA A 112 -14.31 -18.06 -26.67
C ALA A 112 -13.32 -17.03 -26.07
N PHE A 113 -13.56 -16.54 -24.86
CA PHE A 113 -12.63 -15.68 -24.15
C PHE A 113 -11.36 -16.45 -23.78
N GLU A 114 -11.50 -17.67 -23.25
CA GLU A 114 -10.36 -18.51 -22.90
C GLU A 114 -9.47 -18.81 -24.10
N ASP A 115 -10.07 -19.20 -25.23
CA ASP A 115 -9.33 -19.51 -26.45
C ASP A 115 -8.58 -18.29 -27.00
N GLU A 116 -9.21 -17.11 -27.00
CA GLU A 116 -8.54 -15.85 -27.39
C GLU A 116 -7.43 -15.47 -26.40
N PHE A 117 -7.66 -15.64 -25.10
CA PHE A 117 -6.69 -15.30 -24.06
C PHE A 117 -5.45 -16.19 -24.12
N PHE A 118 -5.63 -17.52 -24.14
CA PHE A 118 -4.52 -18.46 -24.20
C PHE A 118 -3.79 -18.41 -25.56
N ALA A 119 -4.48 -18.06 -26.65
CA ALA A 119 -3.83 -17.73 -27.92
C ALA A 119 -2.93 -16.50 -27.77
N LYS A 120 -3.38 -15.46 -27.04
CA LYS A 120 -2.54 -14.27 -26.76
C LYS A 120 -1.34 -14.61 -25.89
N LEU A 121 -1.50 -15.42 -24.84
CA LEU A 121 -0.37 -15.89 -24.02
C LEU A 121 0.65 -16.63 -24.89
N ASN A 122 0.19 -17.47 -25.81
CA ASN A 122 1.04 -18.16 -26.78
C ASN A 122 1.80 -17.22 -27.72
N GLU A 123 1.16 -16.14 -28.17
CA GLU A 123 1.76 -15.10 -29.01
C GLU A 123 2.88 -14.35 -28.26
N LEU A 124 2.66 -14.06 -26.99
CA LEU A 124 3.61 -13.35 -26.13
C LEU A 124 4.76 -14.24 -25.62
N ALA A 125 4.55 -15.56 -25.58
CA ALA A 125 5.48 -16.52 -24.99
C ALA A 125 6.83 -16.59 -25.73
N GLN A 126 7.90 -16.19 -25.05
CA GLN A 126 9.28 -16.29 -25.53
C GLN A 126 9.99 -17.44 -24.83
N LYS A 127 10.53 -18.40 -25.59
CA LYS A 127 11.24 -19.55 -25.00
C LYS A 127 12.50 -19.08 -24.28
N GLN A 128 12.68 -19.51 -23.04
CA GLN A 128 13.82 -19.18 -22.19
C GLN A 128 14.33 -20.41 -21.44
N PRO A 129 15.54 -20.35 -20.86
CA PRO A 129 15.98 -21.35 -19.89
C PRO A 129 15.02 -21.47 -18.71
N LEU A 130 15.09 -22.61 -18.01
CA LEU A 130 14.40 -22.75 -16.73
C LEU A 130 14.92 -21.68 -15.77
N THR A 131 14.02 -21.16 -14.94
CA THR A 131 14.45 -20.33 -13.80
C THR A 131 15.11 -21.23 -12.76
N VAL A 132 15.95 -20.63 -11.91
CA VAL A 132 16.53 -21.35 -10.76
C VAL A 132 15.44 -22.02 -9.93
N TYR A 133 14.27 -21.38 -9.77
CA TYR A 133 13.17 -21.90 -8.94
C TYR A 133 12.33 -22.99 -9.63
N GLN A 134 12.28 -23.02 -10.96
CA GLN A 134 11.74 -24.17 -11.70
C GLN A 134 12.66 -25.40 -11.56
N GLU A 135 13.98 -25.18 -11.53
CA GLU A 135 14.96 -26.22 -11.22
C GLU A 135 14.87 -26.66 -9.75
N SER A 136 14.76 -25.71 -8.81
CA SER A 136 14.54 -25.97 -7.38
C SER A 136 13.29 -26.81 -7.15
N TYR A 137 12.19 -26.52 -7.85
CA TYR A 137 10.98 -27.34 -7.78
C TYR A 137 11.23 -28.77 -8.30
N ASN A 138 11.93 -28.92 -9.43
CA ASN A 138 12.19 -30.24 -10.00
C ASN A 138 12.95 -31.16 -9.05
N CYS A 139 13.79 -30.61 -8.18
CA CYS A 139 14.61 -31.39 -7.25
C CYS A 139 14.25 -31.21 -5.77
N GLN A 140 13.33 -30.31 -5.45
CA GLN A 140 12.91 -29.94 -4.09
C GLN A 140 14.11 -29.57 -3.20
N ALA A 141 14.98 -28.69 -3.70
CA ALA A 141 16.13 -28.12 -2.99
C ALA A 141 16.30 -26.64 -3.35
N ASP A 142 16.75 -25.81 -2.41
CA ASP A 142 16.91 -24.37 -2.61
C ASP A 142 18.20 -24.04 -3.37
N LEU A 143 18.14 -24.17 -4.70
CA LEU A 143 19.27 -23.83 -5.56
C LEU A 143 19.58 -22.32 -5.53
N GLY A 144 18.61 -21.47 -5.16
CA GLY A 144 18.80 -20.02 -5.00
C GLY A 144 19.68 -19.68 -3.80
N ALA A 145 19.55 -20.47 -2.72
CA ALA A 145 20.44 -20.44 -1.56
C ALA A 145 21.74 -21.27 -1.74
N GLY A 146 21.93 -21.90 -2.90
CA GLY A 146 23.12 -22.69 -3.23
C GLY A 146 23.08 -24.13 -2.75
N GLU A 147 21.91 -24.67 -2.36
CA GLU A 147 21.77 -26.10 -2.08
C GLU A 147 22.04 -26.94 -3.35
N PRO A 148 22.66 -28.13 -3.23
CA PRO A 148 22.87 -28.99 -4.39
C PRO A 148 21.58 -29.71 -4.79
N CYS A 149 21.33 -29.85 -6.09
CA CYS A 149 20.22 -30.63 -6.64
C CYS A 149 20.42 -32.14 -6.36
N PRO A 150 19.55 -32.80 -5.56
CA PRO A 150 19.66 -34.24 -5.28
C PRO A 150 19.21 -35.15 -6.43
N GLY A 151 18.75 -34.58 -7.55
CA GLY A 151 18.08 -35.27 -8.65
C GLY A 151 16.57 -35.00 -8.64
N ASP A 152 15.84 -35.67 -9.54
CA ASP A 152 14.40 -35.44 -9.70
C ASP A 152 13.62 -35.85 -8.43
N ALA A 153 12.82 -34.92 -7.91
CA ALA A 153 12.05 -35.10 -6.70
C ALA A 153 10.93 -36.15 -6.90
N PRO A 154 10.73 -37.10 -5.98
CA PRO A 154 9.72 -38.13 -6.14
C PRO A 154 8.29 -37.65 -5.85
N ASN A 155 8.13 -36.57 -5.07
CA ASN A 155 6.85 -36.06 -4.58
C ASN A 155 6.14 -35.07 -5.52
N ILE A 156 6.85 -34.45 -6.48
CA ILE A 156 6.21 -33.57 -7.47
C ILE A 156 5.29 -34.36 -8.41
N SER A 157 4.21 -33.75 -8.86
CA SER A 157 3.27 -34.37 -9.80
C SER A 157 3.84 -34.43 -11.23
N LYS A 158 4.66 -33.46 -11.62
CA LYS A 158 5.21 -33.32 -12.97
C LYS A 158 6.53 -32.55 -12.95
N LYS A 159 7.51 -33.01 -13.74
CA LYS A 159 8.77 -32.28 -13.97
C LYS A 159 8.57 -31.13 -14.97
N VAL A 160 9.11 -29.95 -14.67
CA VAL A 160 9.21 -28.82 -15.59
C VAL A 160 10.42 -29.02 -16.49
N THR A 161 10.25 -29.00 -17.81
CA THR A 161 11.33 -29.33 -18.77
C THR A 161 11.59 -28.22 -19.79
N GLU A 162 10.74 -27.21 -19.81
CA GLU A 162 10.88 -26.02 -20.63
C GLU A 162 10.27 -24.84 -19.89
N ASN A 163 10.62 -23.62 -20.32
CA ASN A 163 10.10 -22.38 -19.76
C ASN A 163 9.89 -21.35 -20.87
N TYR A 164 8.88 -20.52 -20.70
CA TYR A 164 8.61 -19.36 -21.53
C TYR A 164 8.41 -18.14 -20.63
N TRP A 165 8.98 -17.02 -21.02
CA TRP A 165 8.67 -15.73 -20.41
C TRP A 165 7.51 -15.09 -21.15
N ILE A 166 6.56 -14.57 -20.40
CA ILE A 166 5.39 -13.84 -20.90
C ILE A 166 5.39 -12.46 -20.27
N ASP A 167 5.19 -11.43 -21.08
CA ASP A 167 5.14 -10.05 -20.59
C ASP A 167 3.89 -9.84 -19.72
N ALA A 168 4.12 -9.46 -18.46
CA ALA A 168 3.09 -9.32 -17.45
C ALA A 168 2.15 -8.15 -17.74
N PHE A 169 2.69 -7.02 -18.19
CA PHE A 169 1.90 -5.84 -18.51
C PHE A 169 1.04 -6.05 -19.75
N GLN A 170 1.60 -6.60 -20.84
CA GLN A 170 0.83 -6.90 -22.04
C GLN A 170 -0.30 -7.89 -21.76
N THR A 171 -0.09 -8.81 -20.81
CA THR A 171 -1.13 -9.73 -20.33
C THR A 171 -2.23 -8.97 -19.59
N GLU A 172 -1.88 -8.13 -18.60
CA GLU A 172 -2.86 -7.29 -17.89
C GLU A 172 -3.62 -6.39 -18.85
N LYS A 173 -2.93 -5.72 -19.77
CA LYS A 173 -3.51 -4.84 -20.78
C LYS A 173 -4.55 -5.58 -21.63
N TRP A 174 -4.22 -6.78 -22.09
CA TRP A 174 -5.17 -7.59 -22.85
C TRP A 174 -6.42 -7.92 -22.01
N LEU A 175 -6.24 -8.29 -20.74
CA LEU A 175 -7.36 -8.57 -19.82
C LEU A 175 -8.24 -7.33 -19.62
N VAL A 176 -7.64 -6.15 -19.44
CA VAL A 176 -8.37 -4.87 -19.33
C VAL A 176 -9.19 -4.58 -20.59
N GLU A 177 -8.57 -4.68 -21.77
CA GLU A 177 -9.22 -4.38 -23.05
C GLU A 177 -10.34 -5.37 -23.39
N ASN A 178 -10.27 -6.61 -22.89
CA ASN A 178 -11.21 -7.68 -23.20
C ASN A 178 -12.14 -8.05 -22.05
N ALA A 179 -12.03 -7.41 -20.88
CA ALA A 179 -12.83 -7.68 -19.68
C ALA A 179 -14.35 -7.72 -19.94
N GLY A 180 -14.84 -6.85 -20.84
CA GLY A 180 -16.25 -6.83 -21.24
C GLY A 180 -16.73 -8.14 -21.88
N LYS A 181 -15.87 -8.88 -22.58
CA LYS A 181 -16.17 -10.20 -23.15
C LYS A 181 -16.32 -11.28 -22.06
N ALA A 182 -15.64 -11.12 -20.92
CA ALA A 182 -15.82 -11.93 -19.72
C ALA A 182 -17.02 -11.46 -18.85
N GLY A 183 -17.73 -10.40 -19.27
CA GLY A 183 -18.92 -9.89 -18.59
C GLY A 183 -18.62 -9.06 -17.34
N VAL A 184 -17.45 -8.42 -17.27
CA VAL A 184 -17.04 -7.56 -16.16
C VAL A 184 -16.54 -6.20 -16.66
N ASP A 185 -16.66 -5.17 -15.82
CA ASP A 185 -16.12 -3.82 -16.09
C ASP A 185 -14.81 -3.65 -15.31
N PRO A 186 -13.66 -3.46 -16.00
CA PRO A 186 -12.35 -3.38 -15.36
C PRO A 186 -12.15 -2.10 -14.54
N LYS A 187 -13.11 -1.14 -14.57
CA LYS A 187 -13.13 -0.01 -13.64
C LYS A 187 -13.50 -0.42 -12.22
N ASN A 188 -14.13 -1.58 -12.02
CA ASN A 188 -14.31 -2.16 -10.70
C ASN A 188 -13.12 -3.06 -10.37
N TYR A 189 -12.86 -3.26 -9.08
CA TYR A 189 -11.84 -4.19 -8.63
C TYR A 189 -12.10 -5.60 -9.18
N THR A 190 -11.13 -6.13 -9.92
CA THR A 190 -11.28 -7.35 -10.70
C THR A 190 -10.07 -8.25 -10.52
N ILE A 191 -10.33 -9.49 -10.14
CA ILE A 191 -9.34 -10.57 -10.06
C ILE A 191 -9.58 -11.51 -11.22
N PHE A 192 -8.56 -11.78 -12.03
CA PHE A 192 -8.56 -12.88 -12.99
C PHE A 192 -7.72 -14.03 -12.42
N PHE A 193 -8.37 -15.11 -11.99
CA PHE A 193 -7.66 -16.35 -11.72
C PHE A 193 -7.51 -17.12 -13.03
N VAL A 194 -6.28 -17.43 -13.39
CA VAL A 194 -5.94 -18.12 -14.64
C VAL A 194 -5.46 -19.55 -14.34
N ASN A 195 -5.87 -20.49 -15.20
CA ASN A 195 -5.35 -21.84 -15.27
C ASN A 195 -5.25 -22.30 -16.72
N TRP A 196 -4.05 -22.27 -17.29
CA TRP A 196 -3.79 -22.80 -18.63
C TRP A 196 -3.58 -24.32 -18.62
N TYR A 197 -3.27 -24.91 -17.45
CA TYR A 197 -2.93 -26.32 -17.35
C TYR A 197 -4.11 -27.23 -17.72
N GLY A 198 -3.81 -28.27 -18.52
CA GLY A 198 -4.78 -29.23 -19.05
C GLY A 198 -5.22 -28.94 -20.48
N ARG A 199 -4.95 -27.74 -21.00
CA ARG A 199 -5.15 -27.42 -22.42
C ARG A 199 -4.05 -28.04 -23.30
N PRO A 200 -4.35 -28.41 -24.56
CA PRO A 200 -3.36 -28.97 -25.48
C PRO A 200 -2.27 -27.98 -25.91
N ASP A 201 -2.51 -26.68 -25.74
CA ASP A 201 -1.61 -25.58 -26.09
C ASP A 201 -0.85 -25.01 -24.88
N PHE A 202 -0.92 -25.68 -23.72
CA PHE A 202 -0.24 -25.28 -22.48
C PHE A 202 1.27 -25.21 -22.64
N LYS A 203 1.87 -24.18 -22.03
CA LYS A 203 3.32 -24.00 -21.88
C LYS A 203 3.66 -23.78 -20.41
N HIS A 204 4.74 -24.41 -19.94
CA HIS A 204 5.35 -24.03 -18.67
C HIS A 204 5.94 -22.62 -18.81
N HIS A 205 5.53 -21.69 -17.95
CA HIS A 205 5.86 -20.29 -18.14
C HIS A 205 5.97 -19.54 -16.80
N VAL A 206 6.55 -18.35 -16.88
CA VAL A 206 6.55 -17.33 -15.84
C VAL A 206 6.22 -15.98 -16.47
N TYR A 207 5.67 -15.07 -15.68
CA TYR A 207 5.51 -13.69 -16.09
C TYR A 207 6.75 -12.86 -15.76
N VAL A 208 7.04 -11.87 -16.61
CA VAL A 208 8.17 -10.95 -16.46
C VAL A 208 7.76 -9.52 -16.75
N LYS A 209 8.45 -8.57 -16.12
CA LYS A 209 8.50 -7.16 -16.51
C LYS A 209 9.98 -6.79 -16.59
N THR A 210 10.45 -6.31 -17.75
CA THR A 210 11.89 -6.20 -18.04
C THR A 210 12.29 -4.84 -18.59
N ASP A 211 11.38 -3.88 -18.57
CA ASP A 211 11.50 -2.62 -19.29
C ASP A 211 11.77 -1.41 -18.38
N GLU A 212 11.91 -1.64 -17.08
CA GLU A 212 12.14 -0.62 -16.06
C GLU A 212 13.26 -1.05 -15.10
N PRO A 213 14.54 -0.83 -15.48
CA PRO A 213 15.65 -1.05 -14.57
C PRO A 213 15.66 -0.01 -13.43
N ASP A 214 16.41 -0.30 -12.37
CA ASP A 214 16.67 0.67 -11.31
C ASP A 214 17.26 1.96 -11.91
N PRO A 215 16.69 3.14 -11.59
CA PRO A 215 17.03 4.39 -12.26
C PRO A 215 18.46 4.87 -11.94
N ASP A 216 19.01 4.48 -10.80
CA ASP A 216 20.32 4.97 -10.34
C ASP A 216 21.46 4.07 -10.82
N THR A 217 21.25 2.74 -10.78
CA THR A 217 22.29 1.74 -11.10
C THR A 217 22.15 1.15 -12.50
N GLY A 218 20.97 1.25 -13.11
CA GLY A 218 20.63 0.59 -14.37
C GLY A 218 20.45 -0.93 -14.24
N PHE A 219 20.42 -1.48 -13.03
CA PHE A 219 20.25 -2.91 -12.81
C PHE A 219 18.82 -3.36 -13.15
N ASN A 220 18.69 -4.28 -14.10
CA ASN A 220 17.38 -4.78 -14.53
C ASN A 220 17.00 -6.05 -13.74
N PHE A 221 16.31 -5.86 -12.62
CA PHE A 221 15.85 -6.93 -11.73
C PHE A 221 15.03 -8.00 -12.47
N GLY A 222 14.05 -7.55 -13.25
CA GLY A 222 13.11 -8.45 -13.93
C GLY A 222 13.71 -9.20 -15.11
N GLU A 223 14.80 -8.71 -15.72
CA GLU A 223 15.57 -9.45 -16.71
C GLU A 223 16.57 -10.40 -16.04
N LEU A 224 17.40 -9.87 -15.14
CA LEU A 224 18.62 -10.54 -14.65
C LEU A 224 18.38 -11.57 -13.53
N LEU A 225 17.31 -11.42 -12.73
CA LEU A 225 17.11 -12.27 -11.55
C LEU A 225 15.98 -13.30 -11.75
N SER A 226 16.29 -14.56 -11.44
CA SER A 226 15.27 -15.62 -11.37
C SER A 226 14.25 -15.40 -10.24
N SER A 227 14.66 -14.67 -9.18
CA SER A 227 13.80 -14.37 -8.02
C SER A 227 12.74 -13.32 -8.30
N ARG A 228 12.76 -12.68 -9.48
CA ARG A 228 11.82 -11.61 -9.89
C ARG A 228 10.89 -12.05 -11.01
N LYS A 229 10.79 -13.35 -11.22
CA LYS A 229 9.84 -13.98 -12.14
C LYS A 229 8.54 -14.22 -11.38
N MET A 230 7.40 -14.07 -12.04
CA MET A 230 6.11 -13.93 -11.35
C MET A 230 5.09 -14.96 -11.82
N SER A 231 4.06 -15.17 -11.01
CA SER A 231 2.83 -15.89 -11.36
C SER A 231 1.58 -14.98 -11.32
N ALA A 232 1.74 -13.71 -10.97
CA ALA A 232 0.68 -12.71 -10.92
C ALA A 232 1.20 -11.36 -11.38
N TRP A 233 0.30 -10.44 -11.71
CA TRP A 233 0.60 -9.02 -11.93
C TRP A 233 -0.69 -8.19 -11.95
N GLY A 234 -0.57 -6.90 -11.67
CA GLY A 234 -1.58 -5.92 -12.04
C GLY A 234 -1.51 -4.62 -11.26
N GLY A 235 -2.49 -3.75 -11.49
CA GLY A 235 -2.54 -2.41 -10.91
C GLY A 235 -1.73 -1.39 -11.71
N SER A 236 -1.45 -1.68 -12.99
CA SER A 236 -0.76 -0.72 -13.87
C SER A 236 -1.60 0.54 -14.05
N ILE A 237 -0.95 1.67 -14.33
CA ILE A 237 -1.61 2.98 -14.44
C ILE A 237 -1.89 3.35 -15.91
N PRO A 238 -2.80 4.29 -16.20
CA PRO A 238 -3.05 4.74 -17.58
C PRO A 238 -1.78 5.31 -18.24
N ASP A 239 -0.93 5.94 -17.45
CA ASP A 239 0.28 6.66 -17.81
C ASP A 239 1.57 5.90 -17.45
N ASP A 240 1.48 4.57 -17.34
CA ASP A 240 2.56 3.70 -16.87
C ASP A 240 3.88 3.95 -17.59
N ARG A 241 4.97 4.08 -16.82
CA ARG A 241 6.32 4.30 -17.33
C ARG A 241 6.87 2.99 -17.89
N GLN A 242 6.34 2.59 -19.03
CA GLN A 242 6.84 1.46 -19.79
C GLN A 242 7.70 1.90 -20.95
N GLY A 243 8.70 1.08 -21.27
CA GLY A 243 9.54 1.28 -22.44
C GLY A 243 8.70 1.50 -23.72
N ALA A 244 9.12 2.44 -24.56
CA ALA A 244 8.61 2.71 -25.92
C ALA A 244 7.09 2.90 -26.12
N GLY A 245 6.34 3.35 -25.11
CA GLY A 245 4.97 3.84 -25.28
C GLY A 245 3.84 2.85 -24.96
N ALA A 246 4.12 1.85 -24.12
CA ALA A 246 3.08 1.02 -23.55
C ALA A 246 2.26 1.83 -22.52
N SER A 247 0.94 1.76 -22.63
CA SER A 247 -0.01 2.45 -21.76
C SER A 247 -1.29 1.63 -21.72
N LEU A 248 -1.93 1.56 -20.54
CA LEU A 248 -3.27 0.99 -20.41
C LEU A 248 -4.34 1.89 -21.05
N GLY A 249 -4.04 3.18 -21.26
CA GLY A 249 -4.92 4.16 -21.91
C GLY A 249 -6.14 4.58 -21.09
N SER A 250 -6.46 3.87 -20.01
CA SER A 250 -7.58 4.18 -19.11
C SER A 250 -7.38 3.56 -17.73
N THR A 251 -8.02 4.14 -16.71
CA THR A 251 -7.98 3.59 -15.34
C THR A 251 -8.67 2.23 -15.31
N ALA A 252 -7.93 1.23 -14.87
CA ALA A 252 -8.40 -0.13 -14.63
C ALA A 252 -7.92 -0.62 -13.26
N ARG A 253 -8.65 -1.56 -12.66
CA ARG A 253 -8.39 -2.11 -11.33
C ARG A 253 -8.31 -3.62 -11.42
N VAL A 254 -7.38 -4.09 -12.25
CA VAL A 254 -7.21 -5.49 -12.59
C VAL A 254 -5.96 -6.02 -11.90
N TRP A 255 -6.08 -7.20 -11.32
CA TRP A 255 -4.95 -8.03 -10.89
C TRP A 255 -5.23 -9.45 -11.36
N PHE A 256 -4.26 -10.11 -11.98
CA PHE A 256 -4.40 -11.51 -12.36
C PHE A 256 -3.44 -12.38 -11.57
N HIS A 257 -3.86 -13.60 -11.30
CA HIS A 257 -3.02 -14.65 -10.72
C HIS A 257 -3.20 -15.92 -11.52
N ASP A 258 -2.13 -16.34 -12.17
CA ASP A 258 -2.07 -17.54 -12.96
C ASP A 258 -1.44 -18.67 -12.17
N LEU A 259 -2.29 -19.57 -11.68
CA LEU A 259 -1.84 -20.70 -10.87
C LEU A 259 -1.13 -21.77 -11.73
N SER A 260 -1.14 -21.63 -13.06
CA SER A 260 -0.38 -22.45 -13.98
C SER A 260 0.97 -21.84 -14.40
N ALA A 261 1.26 -20.62 -13.94
CA ALA A 261 2.57 -19.99 -14.05
C ALA A 261 3.46 -20.33 -12.84
N GLY A 262 4.77 -20.22 -13.02
CA GLY A 262 5.77 -20.61 -12.03
C GLY A 262 6.34 -22.01 -12.28
N PRO A 263 6.88 -22.66 -11.24
CA PRO A 263 7.11 -22.13 -9.90
C PRO A 263 8.03 -20.91 -9.87
N GLU A 264 7.87 -20.07 -8.85
CA GLU A 264 8.58 -18.81 -8.67
C GLU A 264 8.99 -18.59 -7.21
N ALA A 265 9.85 -17.60 -6.98
CA ALA A 265 10.56 -17.41 -5.71
C ALA A 265 9.75 -16.68 -4.64
N GLN A 266 9.00 -15.64 -5.03
CA GLN A 266 8.42 -14.68 -4.12
C GLN A 266 7.43 -15.33 -3.16
N SER A 267 6.62 -16.29 -3.63
CA SER A 267 5.69 -17.05 -2.76
C SER A 267 6.21 -18.42 -2.33
N ASP A 268 7.45 -18.75 -2.69
CA ASP A 268 8.08 -20.06 -2.52
C ASP A 268 7.21 -21.25 -2.94
N ASN A 269 6.37 -21.05 -3.96
CA ASN A 269 5.48 -22.10 -4.46
C ASN A 269 6.22 -23.27 -5.15
N TRP A 270 7.54 -23.15 -5.30
CA TRP A 270 8.44 -24.21 -5.75
C TRP A 270 8.71 -25.25 -4.66
N ASP A 271 8.67 -24.87 -3.37
CA ASP A 271 8.93 -25.77 -2.26
C ASP A 271 7.65 -26.37 -1.70
N ILE A 272 7.39 -27.61 -2.09
CA ILE A 272 6.24 -28.40 -1.63
C ILE A 272 6.64 -29.46 -0.60
N THR A 273 7.89 -29.44 -0.14
CA THR A 273 8.46 -30.48 0.72
C THR A 273 8.66 -30.01 2.15
N ARG A 274 9.26 -28.83 2.36
CA ARG A 274 9.54 -28.29 3.70
C ARG A 274 8.32 -27.55 4.23
N ALA A 275 7.94 -27.83 5.48
CA ALA A 275 6.79 -27.15 6.09
C ALA A 275 7.15 -25.75 6.60
N ASP A 276 8.36 -25.59 7.10
CA ASP A 276 8.90 -24.41 7.77
C ASP A 276 10.10 -23.92 6.93
N LEU A 277 10.00 -22.72 6.34
CA LEU A 277 11.03 -22.14 5.48
C LEU A 277 11.91 -21.12 6.22
N ASP A 278 11.35 -20.43 7.22
CA ASP A 278 12.07 -19.41 7.98
C ASP A 278 12.70 -19.93 9.28
N GLY A 279 12.38 -21.18 9.68
CA GLY A 279 12.94 -21.85 10.84
C GLY A 279 12.27 -21.46 12.16
N ASP A 280 11.10 -20.81 12.14
CA ASP A 280 10.37 -20.38 13.35
C ASP A 280 9.63 -21.52 14.06
N GLY A 281 9.65 -22.74 13.49
CA GLY A 281 9.02 -23.94 14.02
C GLY A 281 7.54 -24.10 13.65
N LYS A 282 7.00 -23.25 12.77
CA LYS A 282 5.63 -23.31 12.30
C LYS A 282 5.57 -23.48 10.79
N THR A 283 4.37 -23.80 10.29
CA THR A 283 4.18 -24.07 8.86
C THR A 283 3.89 -22.80 8.09
N ASP A 284 4.67 -22.60 7.03
CA ASP A 284 4.48 -21.56 6.04
C ASP A 284 3.49 -22.03 4.96
N TYR A 285 2.32 -21.41 4.93
CA TYR A 285 1.23 -21.79 4.04
C TYR A 285 1.41 -21.16 2.66
N ARG A 286 1.69 -21.97 1.64
CA ARG A 286 1.95 -21.56 0.26
C ARG A 286 0.99 -22.24 -0.70
N MET A 287 0.77 -21.64 -1.87
CA MET A 287 -0.08 -22.20 -2.92
C MET A 287 0.80 -22.77 -4.02
N PRO A 288 0.84 -24.10 -4.24
CA PRO A 288 1.69 -24.67 -5.28
C PRO A 288 1.09 -24.39 -6.68
N PRO A 289 1.85 -24.64 -7.76
CA PRO A 289 1.29 -24.67 -9.09
C PRO A 289 0.09 -25.63 -9.19
N VAL A 290 -0.86 -25.27 -10.05
CA VAL A 290 -2.17 -25.93 -10.19
C VAL A 290 -2.09 -27.45 -10.43
N TRP A 291 -1.02 -27.93 -11.06
CA TRP A 291 -0.84 -29.36 -11.34
C TRP A 291 -0.58 -30.20 -10.08
N GLU A 292 -0.17 -29.60 -8.97
CA GLU A 292 -0.05 -30.28 -7.68
C GLU A 292 -1.40 -30.54 -7.01
N TYR A 293 -2.44 -29.79 -7.35
CA TYR A 293 -3.76 -30.02 -6.77
C TYR A 293 -4.35 -31.36 -7.22
N GLY A 294 -4.67 -32.21 -6.23
CA GLY A 294 -5.11 -33.58 -6.42
C GLY A 294 -3.97 -34.61 -6.55
N ASN A 295 -2.71 -34.20 -6.36
CA ASN A 295 -1.59 -35.12 -6.28
C ASN A 295 -1.65 -35.92 -4.95
N PRO A 296 -1.68 -37.27 -4.98
CA PRO A 296 -1.73 -38.08 -3.76
C PRO A 296 -0.36 -38.26 -3.09
N LYS A 297 0.72 -37.77 -3.70
CA LYS A 297 2.08 -37.88 -3.15
C LYS A 297 2.23 -37.02 -1.89
N LEU A 298 3.14 -37.45 -1.00
CA LEU A 298 3.38 -36.76 0.26
C LEU A 298 4.13 -35.43 0.02
N THR A 299 3.52 -34.36 0.47
CA THR A 299 4.01 -32.97 0.47
C THR A 299 3.90 -32.42 1.89
N TYR A 300 4.37 -31.20 2.14
CA TYR A 300 4.31 -30.59 3.48
C TYR A 300 2.86 -30.42 3.99
N ARG A 301 1.90 -30.27 3.06
CA ARG A 301 0.44 -30.32 3.31
C ARG A 301 -0.30 -30.98 2.15
N PRO A 302 -1.48 -31.57 2.37
CA PRO A 302 -2.34 -32.00 1.26
C PRO A 302 -2.79 -30.81 0.40
N PHE A 303 -2.63 -30.91 -0.92
CA PHE A 303 -3.11 -29.93 -1.90
C PHE A 303 -4.45 -30.37 -2.49
N ASN A 304 -5.50 -30.32 -1.66
CA ASN A 304 -6.85 -30.77 -2.01
C ASN A 304 -7.93 -29.70 -1.81
N ASP A 305 -7.55 -28.47 -1.47
CA ASP A 305 -8.46 -27.34 -1.23
C ASP A 305 -8.12 -26.13 -2.10
N LEU A 306 -8.21 -26.30 -3.42
CA LEU A 306 -7.99 -25.20 -4.37
C LEU A 306 -8.97 -24.03 -4.14
N SER A 307 -10.23 -24.34 -3.84
CA SER A 307 -11.27 -23.32 -3.68
C SER A 307 -11.05 -22.46 -2.44
N GLY A 308 -10.70 -23.06 -1.30
CA GLY A 308 -10.32 -22.34 -0.10
C GLY A 308 -9.04 -21.52 -0.30
N ASP A 309 -8.05 -22.06 -1.01
CA ASP A 309 -6.78 -21.37 -1.30
C ASP A 309 -6.97 -20.13 -2.18
N LEU A 310 -7.76 -20.22 -3.27
CA LEU A 310 -8.10 -19.05 -4.08
C LEU A 310 -8.99 -18.06 -3.32
N GLY A 311 -9.84 -18.54 -2.39
CA GLY A 311 -10.62 -17.70 -1.47
C GLY A 311 -9.73 -16.90 -0.52
N LYS A 312 -8.66 -17.53 0.01
CA LYS A 312 -7.64 -16.85 0.82
C LYS A 312 -6.88 -15.80 0.02
N ILE A 313 -6.44 -16.13 -1.20
CA ILE A 313 -5.77 -15.14 -2.07
C ILE A 313 -6.70 -13.95 -2.35
N THR A 314 -7.98 -14.22 -2.64
CA THR A 314 -8.97 -13.15 -2.85
C THR A 314 -9.08 -12.22 -1.64
N ARG A 315 -9.19 -12.78 -0.42
CA ARG A 315 -9.32 -11.99 0.81
C ARG A 315 -8.03 -11.29 1.21
N TYR A 316 -7.00 -12.08 1.46
CA TYR A 316 -5.81 -11.64 2.16
C TYR A 316 -4.76 -11.04 1.23
N VAL A 317 -4.83 -11.27 -0.09
CA VAL A 317 -3.95 -10.60 -1.06
C VAL A 317 -4.73 -9.50 -1.76
N ALA A 318 -5.68 -9.86 -2.62
CA ALA A 318 -6.31 -8.88 -3.49
C ALA A 318 -7.12 -7.82 -2.72
N ILE A 319 -7.99 -8.21 -1.80
CA ILE A 319 -8.83 -7.25 -1.07
C ILE A 319 -8.03 -6.48 -0.02
N ASN A 320 -7.43 -7.20 0.93
CA ASN A 320 -6.82 -6.58 2.11
C ASN A 320 -5.50 -5.87 1.84
N LEU A 321 -4.73 -6.23 0.79
CA LEU A 321 -3.43 -5.61 0.48
C LEU A 321 -3.54 -4.66 -0.71
N LEU A 322 -4.28 -5.02 -1.76
CA LEU A 322 -4.32 -4.24 -3.00
C LEU A 322 -5.54 -3.30 -3.09
N PHE A 323 -6.75 -3.80 -2.85
CA PHE A 323 -7.96 -3.04 -3.19
C PHE A 323 -8.39 -2.07 -2.09
N THR A 324 -8.32 -2.49 -0.83
CA THR A 324 -8.76 -1.72 0.34
C THR A 324 -7.79 -1.88 1.51
N PRO A 325 -6.48 -1.62 1.32
CA PRO A 325 -5.53 -1.72 2.42
C PRO A 325 -5.88 -0.78 3.56
N SER A 326 -5.38 -1.12 4.75
CA SER A 326 -5.28 -0.17 5.86
C SER A 326 -3.94 0.56 5.76
N PRO A 327 -3.91 1.88 5.96
CA PRO A 327 -2.67 2.64 5.95
C PRO A 327 -1.76 2.27 7.12
N LEU A 328 -0.46 2.42 6.89
CA LEU A 328 0.57 2.20 7.89
C LEU A 328 0.55 3.31 8.95
N TYR A 329 0.62 4.55 8.48
CA TYR A 329 0.61 5.78 9.26
C TYR A 329 -0.62 6.66 9.00
N ARG A 330 -0.76 7.75 9.74
CA ARG A 330 -1.82 8.73 9.49
C ARG A 330 -1.54 9.48 8.18
N VAL A 331 -2.52 9.54 7.29
CA VAL A 331 -2.42 10.39 6.09
C VAL A 331 -2.42 11.89 6.44
N THR A 332 -2.97 12.27 7.59
CA THR A 332 -2.90 13.66 8.09
C THR A 332 -1.54 13.89 8.74
N LEU A 333 -0.60 14.52 8.02
CA LEU A 333 0.75 14.80 8.54
C LEU A 333 0.74 15.79 9.72
N THR A 334 -0.03 16.90 9.62
CA THR A 334 -0.08 17.97 10.63
C THR A 334 -1.51 18.42 10.98
N PRO A 335 -2.41 17.51 11.39
CA PRO A 335 -3.78 17.87 11.69
C PRO A 335 -3.84 18.98 12.77
N HIS A 336 -4.74 19.96 12.68
CA HIS A 336 -5.83 20.10 11.71
C HIS A 336 -5.48 20.95 10.47
N GLN A 337 -4.23 21.39 10.30
CA GLN A 337 -3.75 22.07 9.09
C GLN A 337 -2.93 21.10 8.23
N ILE A 338 -3.60 20.39 7.32
CA ILE A 338 -2.94 19.47 6.40
C ILE A 338 -2.09 20.30 5.42
N PRO A 339 -0.81 19.96 5.19
CA PRO A 339 0.09 20.77 4.39
C PRO A 339 -0.23 20.63 2.90
N ASP A 340 -0.03 21.72 2.15
CA ASP A 340 -0.12 21.70 0.69
C ASP A 340 1.23 21.35 0.07
N ASP A 341 2.28 21.92 0.65
CA ASP A 341 3.67 21.84 0.26
C ASP A 341 4.46 20.94 1.20
N ILE A 342 5.09 19.91 0.63
CA ILE A 342 5.86 18.89 1.33
C ILE A 342 7.29 18.91 0.78
N LEU A 343 8.25 19.21 1.64
CA LEU A 343 9.66 19.18 1.31
C LEU A 343 10.30 17.88 1.81
N LEU A 344 10.97 17.15 0.91
CA LEU A 344 11.86 16.05 1.27
C LEU A 344 13.20 16.66 1.72
N ASN A 345 13.49 16.59 3.01
CA ASN A 345 14.76 17.06 3.56
C ASN A 345 15.73 15.87 3.65
N VAL A 346 16.48 15.64 2.58
CA VAL A 346 17.35 14.47 2.39
C VAL A 346 18.77 14.76 2.89
N ASN A 347 19.21 13.98 3.87
CA ASN A 347 20.46 14.15 4.59
C ASN A 347 21.33 12.93 4.38
N PHE A 348 22.48 13.09 3.74
CA PHE A 348 23.41 11.98 3.50
C PHE A 348 24.56 11.98 4.49
N TYR A 349 24.70 10.91 5.26
CA TYR A 349 25.94 10.55 5.94
C TYR A 349 26.82 9.79 4.95
N ASN A 350 27.95 10.38 4.56
CA ASN A 350 28.94 9.72 3.71
C ASN A 350 30.15 9.28 4.53
N GLU A 351 30.34 7.97 4.65
CA GLU A 351 31.57 7.42 5.19
C GLU A 351 32.69 7.53 4.13
N ALA A 352 33.82 8.12 4.50
CA ALA A 352 34.95 8.25 3.58
C ALA A 352 35.46 6.90 3.06
N ALA A 353 35.34 5.83 3.85
CA ALA A 353 35.76 4.48 3.46
C ALA A 353 34.84 3.84 2.42
N ALA A 354 33.60 4.33 2.23
CA ALA A 354 32.71 3.86 1.17
C ALA A 354 33.26 4.20 -0.23
N GLY A 355 34.13 5.23 -0.33
CA GLY A 355 34.85 5.59 -1.54
C GLY A 355 34.05 6.39 -2.57
N ASP A 356 32.79 6.72 -2.27
CA ASP A 356 31.86 7.47 -3.10
C ASP A 356 30.94 8.35 -2.24
N LYS A 357 29.98 9.00 -2.90
CA LYS A 357 28.97 9.83 -2.26
C LYS A 357 27.59 9.27 -2.57
N GLY A 358 26.76 9.05 -1.55
CA GLY A 358 25.42 8.51 -1.72
C GLY A 358 24.52 9.40 -2.59
N GLN A 359 24.75 10.72 -2.58
CA GLN A 359 24.04 11.68 -3.42
C GLN A 359 24.18 11.40 -4.92
N ASP A 360 25.26 10.75 -5.36
CA ASP A 360 25.48 10.44 -6.77
C ASP A 360 24.57 9.30 -7.27
N LEU A 361 23.93 8.58 -6.33
CA LEU A 361 22.95 7.51 -6.58
C LEU A 361 21.55 7.90 -6.11
N PHE A 362 21.22 9.20 -6.20
CA PHE A 362 19.90 9.72 -5.86
C PHE A 362 19.46 10.80 -6.86
N ASP A 363 18.30 10.59 -7.48
CA ASP A 363 17.63 11.52 -8.37
C ASP A 363 16.44 12.18 -7.63
N PRO A 364 16.64 13.37 -7.03
CA PRO A 364 15.58 14.08 -6.32
C PRO A 364 14.41 14.48 -7.22
N ASP A 365 14.67 14.79 -8.50
CA ASP A 365 13.64 15.23 -9.44
C ASP A 365 12.72 14.06 -9.79
N LEU A 366 13.30 12.86 -9.97
CA LEU A 366 12.52 11.65 -10.19
C LEU A 366 11.68 11.29 -8.96
N THR A 367 12.25 11.30 -7.75
CA THR A 367 11.46 11.07 -6.52
C THR A 367 10.30 12.05 -6.39
N VAL A 368 10.54 13.35 -6.61
CA VAL A 368 9.48 14.37 -6.60
C VAL A 368 8.41 14.09 -7.66
N ALA A 369 8.80 13.71 -8.88
CA ALA A 369 7.87 13.38 -9.94
C ALA A 369 6.98 12.18 -9.59
N LEU A 370 7.56 11.11 -9.02
CA LEU A 370 6.84 9.90 -8.61
C LEU A 370 5.83 10.19 -7.49
N LEU A 371 6.22 11.00 -6.50
CA LEU A 371 5.32 11.41 -5.41
C LEU A 371 4.21 12.35 -5.90
N LYS A 372 4.52 13.27 -6.81
CA LYS A 372 3.50 14.13 -7.44
C LYS A 372 2.50 13.32 -8.26
N ALA A 373 2.93 12.22 -8.87
CA ALA A 373 2.04 11.30 -9.58
C ALA A 373 1.10 10.54 -8.63
N LEU A 374 1.55 10.21 -7.41
CA LEU A 374 0.73 9.60 -6.36
C LEU A 374 -0.25 10.60 -5.72
N GLN A 375 0.22 11.79 -5.34
CA GLN A 375 -0.56 12.85 -4.70
C GLN A 375 -0.49 14.16 -5.50
N PRO A 376 -1.23 14.29 -6.61
CA PRO A 376 -1.13 15.46 -7.50
C PRO A 376 -1.63 16.77 -6.87
N ILE A 377 -2.39 16.67 -5.78
CA ILE A 377 -2.93 17.82 -5.03
C ILE A 377 -1.90 18.48 -4.09
N ASN A 378 -0.77 17.80 -3.83
CA ASN A 378 0.32 18.29 -2.99
C ASN A 378 1.49 18.75 -3.86
N ASP A 379 2.18 19.80 -3.44
CA ASP A 379 3.41 20.27 -4.08
C ASP A 379 4.61 19.67 -3.37
N PHE A 380 5.38 18.86 -4.09
CA PHE A 380 6.58 18.22 -3.58
C PHE A 380 7.82 18.97 -4.05
N ALA A 381 8.79 19.09 -3.15
CA ALA A 381 10.14 19.52 -3.45
C ALA A 381 11.13 18.63 -2.70
N ALA A 382 12.40 18.66 -3.08
CA ALA A 382 13.46 17.99 -2.36
C ALA A 382 14.65 18.92 -2.17
N THR A 383 15.30 18.83 -1.00
CA THR A 383 16.63 19.37 -0.78
C THR A 383 17.55 18.27 -0.33
N VAL A 384 18.78 18.30 -0.82
CA VAL A 384 19.82 17.33 -0.50
C VAL A 384 20.95 18.06 0.21
N ARG A 385 21.38 17.53 1.36
CA ARG A 385 22.57 18.01 2.06
C ARG A 385 23.42 16.85 2.57
N GLU A 386 24.69 17.17 2.81
CA GLU A 386 25.67 16.25 3.37
C GLU A 386 25.81 16.49 4.88
N LEU A 387 25.79 15.41 5.64
CA LEU A 387 26.09 15.37 7.07
C LEU A 387 27.43 14.65 7.28
N THR A 388 28.06 14.95 8.42
CA THR A 388 29.32 14.30 8.78
C THR A 388 29.03 12.94 9.42
N TYR A 389 29.57 11.86 8.85
CA TYR A 389 29.55 10.54 9.49
C TYR A 389 30.70 10.45 10.51
N ASP A 390 30.51 11.11 11.65
CA ASP A 390 31.48 11.11 12.75
C ASP A 390 31.34 9.88 13.66
N ALA A 391 32.16 9.79 14.71
CA ALA A 391 32.13 8.66 15.63
C ALA A 391 30.77 8.47 16.34
N GLN A 392 30.00 9.54 16.51
CA GLN A 392 28.71 9.48 17.17
C GLN A 392 27.64 8.93 16.21
N ALA A 393 27.58 9.46 14.98
CA ALA A 393 26.70 8.94 13.93
C ALA A 393 27.04 7.48 13.58
N GLN A 394 28.34 7.13 13.56
CA GLN A 394 28.81 5.77 13.37
C GLN A 394 28.30 4.84 14.47
N CYS A 395 28.54 5.17 15.75
CA CYS A 395 28.01 4.39 16.87
C CYS A 395 26.50 4.21 16.74
N ALA A 396 25.77 5.30 16.47
CA ALA A 396 24.32 5.29 16.43
C ALA A 396 23.78 4.34 15.34
N PHE A 397 24.39 4.36 14.14
CA PHE A 397 24.02 3.48 13.03
C PHE A 397 24.47 2.03 13.27
N GLU A 398 25.71 1.80 13.67
CA GLU A 398 26.27 0.46 13.83
C GLU A 398 25.69 -0.30 15.04
N SER A 399 25.09 0.41 16.01
CA SER A 399 24.45 -0.19 17.18
C SER A 399 23.31 -1.17 16.86
N TYR A 400 22.78 -1.16 15.63
CA TYR A 400 21.85 -2.19 15.16
C TYR A 400 22.47 -3.60 15.24
N PHE A 401 23.78 -3.73 15.10
CA PHE A 401 24.47 -5.01 15.01
C PHE A 401 25.04 -5.52 16.33
N ASP A 402 25.59 -4.61 17.15
CA ASP A 402 26.28 -4.96 18.38
C ASP A 402 25.54 -4.55 19.66
N ALA A 403 24.39 -3.87 19.50
CA ALA A 403 23.57 -3.33 20.58
C ALA A 403 24.30 -2.31 21.47
N GLU A 404 25.33 -1.62 20.98
CA GLU A 404 26.07 -0.60 21.72
C GLU A 404 25.14 0.56 22.16
N VAL A 405 25.39 1.10 23.36
CA VAL A 405 24.61 2.21 23.93
C VAL A 405 25.35 3.53 23.65
N CYS A 406 24.92 4.24 22.62
CA CYS A 406 25.59 5.47 22.15
C CYS A 406 25.12 6.74 22.86
N TYR A 407 23.93 6.72 23.48
CA TYR A 407 23.39 7.83 24.27
C TYR A 407 22.95 7.36 25.65
N PRO A 408 23.90 7.02 26.55
CA PRO A 408 23.58 6.46 27.87
C PRO A 408 22.73 7.40 28.74
N GLN A 409 22.67 8.69 28.44
CA GLN A 409 21.80 9.66 29.10
C GLN A 409 20.31 9.49 28.79
N TYR A 410 19.91 8.74 27.75
CA TYR A 410 18.52 8.54 27.36
C TYR A 410 18.05 7.11 27.61
N ALA A 411 16.84 6.96 28.14
CA ALA A 411 16.27 5.66 28.46
C ALA A 411 16.11 4.76 27.22
N LEU A 412 15.69 5.36 26.10
CA LEU A 412 15.45 4.67 24.84
C LEU A 412 16.72 3.98 24.29
N SER A 413 17.88 4.63 24.38
CA SER A 413 19.19 4.06 23.98
C SER A 413 19.54 2.79 24.76
N GLN A 414 19.24 2.75 26.06
CA GLN A 414 19.50 1.59 26.91
C GLN A 414 18.52 0.44 26.72
N GLN A 415 17.31 0.73 26.25
CA GLN A 415 16.22 -0.25 26.18
C GLN A 415 16.13 -0.93 24.81
N ALA A 416 16.60 -0.26 23.75
CA ALA A 416 16.31 -0.66 22.38
C ALA A 416 17.46 -0.37 21.40
N SER A 417 18.72 -0.37 21.86
CA SER A 417 19.90 -0.10 21.00
C SER A 417 19.92 -0.95 19.72
N SER A 418 19.70 -2.26 19.84
CA SER A 418 19.67 -3.19 18.69
C SER A 418 18.43 -3.05 17.79
N ALA A 419 17.46 -2.21 18.17
CA ALA A 419 16.25 -1.96 17.38
C ALA A 419 16.29 -0.59 16.66
N GLY A 420 17.46 0.08 16.65
CA GLY A 420 17.64 1.36 15.95
C GLY A 420 17.48 2.60 16.80
N ALA A 421 17.31 2.42 18.10
CA ALA A 421 16.96 3.51 18.98
C ALA A 421 18.05 4.58 19.08
N ASN A 422 19.33 4.22 18.91
CA ASN A 422 20.41 5.20 18.87
C ASN A 422 20.38 6.04 17.59
N ALA A 423 20.17 5.42 16.42
CA ALA A 423 20.00 6.14 15.16
C ALA A 423 18.82 7.11 15.21
N PHE A 424 17.71 6.70 15.85
CA PHE A 424 16.58 7.59 16.10
C PHE A 424 16.97 8.79 16.96
N ILE A 425 17.63 8.55 18.10
CA ILE A 425 18.05 9.62 19.00
C ILE A 425 19.01 10.60 18.31
N ASP A 426 20.02 10.10 17.60
CA ASP A 426 21.01 10.93 16.94
C ASP A 426 20.36 11.89 15.95
N ASN A 427 19.52 11.34 15.07
CA ASN A 427 18.86 12.11 14.03
C ASN A 427 17.78 13.04 14.58
N LEU A 428 17.16 12.68 15.72
CA LEU A 428 16.29 13.59 16.46
C LEU A 428 17.03 14.82 17.00
N LEU A 429 18.28 14.64 17.44
CA LEU A 429 19.12 15.73 17.93
C LEU A 429 19.62 16.60 16.78
N GLU A 430 19.92 16.00 15.63
CA GLU A 430 20.24 16.73 14.39
C GLU A 430 19.06 17.56 13.91
N MET A 431 17.82 17.02 13.93
CA MET A 431 16.59 17.75 13.61
C MET A 431 16.37 19.00 14.48
N LYS A 432 16.93 19.01 15.70
CA LYS A 432 16.82 20.14 16.65
C LYS A 432 17.89 21.21 16.43
N GLN A 433 18.87 20.98 15.55
CA GLN A 433 19.89 21.97 15.28
C GLN A 433 19.31 23.19 14.54
N PRO A 434 19.77 24.41 14.84
CA PRO A 434 19.34 25.61 14.13
C PRO A 434 19.57 25.48 12.62
N GLY A 435 18.51 25.68 11.84
CA GLY A 435 18.59 25.61 10.37
C GLY A 435 18.51 24.21 9.77
N PHE A 436 18.22 23.17 10.58
CA PHE A 436 17.86 21.85 10.03
C PHE A 436 16.60 21.98 9.15
N PHE A 437 15.53 22.49 9.75
CA PHE A 437 14.31 22.84 9.03
C PHE A 437 14.49 24.21 8.39
N GLN A 438 14.20 24.28 7.09
CA GLN A 438 14.34 25.50 6.30
C GLN A 438 13.15 26.44 6.49
N GLY A 439 12.01 25.92 6.97
CA GLY A 439 10.81 26.69 7.35
C GLY A 439 10.04 27.26 6.15
N GLY A 440 10.36 26.79 4.94
CA GLY A 440 9.73 27.22 3.70
C GLY A 440 8.56 26.36 3.26
N ALA A 441 8.40 25.17 3.84
CA ALA A 441 7.35 24.22 3.51
C ALA A 441 6.31 24.08 4.64
N GLY A 442 5.07 23.74 4.30
CA GLY A 442 4.02 23.35 5.26
C GLY A 442 4.35 22.06 6.02
N TYR A 443 5.14 21.17 5.43
CA TYR A 443 5.76 20.02 6.10
C TYR A 443 7.12 19.67 5.48
N GLU A 444 8.10 19.35 6.31
CA GLU A 444 9.39 18.78 5.89
C GLU A 444 9.50 17.33 6.37
N ILE A 445 9.66 16.37 5.45
CA ILE A 445 9.94 14.96 5.77
C ILE A 445 11.45 14.83 6.05
N PRO A 446 11.90 14.52 7.29
CA PRO A 446 13.30 14.27 7.59
C PRO A 446 13.72 12.91 7.05
N ILE A 447 14.71 12.89 6.15
CA ILE A 447 15.26 11.66 5.55
C ILE A 447 16.75 11.61 5.86
N PHE A 448 17.22 10.50 6.42
CA PHE A 448 18.61 10.25 6.78
C PHE A 448 19.14 9.03 6.01
N ALA A 449 19.98 9.28 5.02
CA ALA A 449 20.57 8.28 4.15
C ALA A 449 22.02 7.99 4.56
N TYR A 450 22.34 6.72 4.84
CA TYR A 450 23.67 6.27 5.24
C TYR A 450 24.39 5.61 4.06
N ASN A 451 25.50 6.19 3.66
CA ASN A 451 26.39 5.68 2.64
C ASN A 451 27.67 5.16 3.30
N VAL A 452 27.71 3.86 3.60
CA VAL A 452 28.73 3.25 4.45
C VAL A 452 29.52 2.17 3.71
N ALA A 453 30.72 1.86 4.20
CA ALA A 453 31.56 0.78 3.69
C ALA A 453 31.18 -0.59 4.26
N GLY A 454 30.64 -0.61 5.48
CA GLY A 454 30.30 -1.81 6.24
C GLY A 454 28.94 -2.43 5.90
N ASP A 455 28.48 -3.27 6.81
CA ASP A 455 27.17 -3.90 6.73
C ASP A 455 26.05 -2.87 6.96
N ILE A 456 24.88 -3.12 6.36
CA ILE A 456 23.68 -2.28 6.51
C ILE A 456 22.53 -3.15 7.05
N PRO A 457 21.72 -2.65 8.00
CA PRO A 457 20.64 -3.44 8.61
C PRO A 457 19.38 -3.50 7.73
N TYR A 458 19.24 -2.58 6.77
CA TYR A 458 18.13 -2.45 5.84
C TYR A 458 18.55 -1.65 4.60
N LEU A 459 17.71 -1.65 3.56
CA LEU A 459 17.79 -0.65 2.49
C LEU A 459 17.06 0.63 2.87
N GLY A 460 15.87 0.53 3.46
CA GLY A 460 15.07 1.66 3.92
C GLY A 460 14.23 1.31 5.14
N LEU A 461 13.79 2.36 5.85
CA LEU A 461 12.84 2.27 6.96
C LEU A 461 12.16 3.63 7.21
N ALA A 462 10.84 3.70 7.12
CA ALA A 462 10.05 4.77 7.72
C ALA A 462 9.79 4.45 9.20
N ASP A 463 10.20 5.36 10.09
CA ASP A 463 10.13 5.17 11.53
C ASP A 463 9.04 6.06 12.16
N ASP A 464 8.56 5.64 13.33
CA ASP A 464 7.57 6.37 14.12
C ASP A 464 8.17 7.04 15.35
N ASP A 465 7.34 7.64 16.19
CA ASP A 465 7.77 8.35 17.40
C ASP A 465 7.97 7.43 18.61
N TRP A 466 7.97 6.11 18.40
CA TRP A 466 8.12 5.05 19.39
C TRP A 466 7.13 5.13 20.56
N ARG A 467 6.00 5.83 20.36
CA ARG A 467 5.08 6.18 21.43
C ARG A 467 3.63 6.16 21.02
N SER A 468 3.31 6.76 19.90
CA SER A 468 1.95 6.98 19.41
C SER A 468 1.75 6.45 17.99
N GLY A 469 2.80 5.87 17.39
CA GLY A 469 2.79 5.43 16.01
C GLY A 469 2.69 6.60 15.04
N THR A 470 3.11 7.80 15.45
CA THR A 470 3.15 8.97 14.56
C THR A 470 4.43 8.89 13.75
N GLN A 471 4.32 8.93 12.42
CA GLN A 471 5.48 8.98 11.53
C GLN A 471 6.40 10.17 11.88
N THR A 472 7.72 9.95 11.87
CA THR A 472 8.69 10.95 12.33
C THR A 472 9.79 11.21 11.32
N LEU A 473 10.49 10.16 10.88
CA LEU A 473 11.65 10.26 10.01
C LEU A 473 11.77 9.01 9.12
N ILE A 474 12.62 9.12 8.11
CA ILE A 474 12.93 8.06 7.17
C ILE A 474 14.42 7.77 7.20
N TYR A 475 14.77 6.51 7.08
CA TYR A 475 16.12 6.04 6.84
C TYR A 475 16.25 5.43 5.46
N ALA A 476 17.43 5.60 4.87
CA ALA A 476 17.91 4.76 3.78
C ALA A 476 19.35 4.37 4.05
N ALA A 477 19.80 3.21 3.58
CA ALA A 477 21.18 2.80 3.73
C ALA A 477 21.66 2.05 2.49
N ASN A 478 22.93 2.23 2.17
CA ASN A 478 23.56 1.56 1.05
C ASN A 478 25.04 1.30 1.36
N ASN A 479 25.58 0.25 0.74
CA ASN A 479 26.97 -0.17 0.86
C ASN A 479 27.47 -0.71 -0.50
N PRO A 480 28.76 -1.03 -0.66
CA PRO A 480 29.29 -1.47 -1.95
C PRO A 480 28.59 -2.70 -2.55
N ILE A 481 28.02 -3.59 -1.73
CA ILE A 481 27.30 -4.78 -2.19
C ILE A 481 25.91 -4.39 -2.70
N ALA A 482 25.16 -3.60 -1.92
CA ALA A 482 23.82 -3.16 -2.29
C ALA A 482 23.82 -2.25 -3.53
N LYS A 483 24.81 -1.36 -3.67
CA LYS A 483 24.98 -0.47 -4.85
C LYS A 483 25.18 -1.19 -6.17
N ALA A 484 25.54 -2.48 -6.15
CA ALA A 484 25.60 -3.27 -7.38
C ALA A 484 24.21 -3.46 -8.02
N ARG A 485 23.12 -3.16 -7.29
CA ARG A 485 21.73 -3.37 -7.74
C ARG A 485 20.76 -2.25 -7.36
N TYR A 486 20.97 -1.59 -6.23
CA TYR A 486 20.04 -0.62 -5.65
C TYR A 486 20.67 0.76 -5.53
N GLY A 487 19.97 1.79 -6.01
CA GLY A 487 20.22 3.17 -5.62
C GLY A 487 19.29 3.68 -4.52
N TYR A 488 19.37 4.98 -4.23
CA TYR A 488 18.56 5.62 -3.21
C TYR A 488 17.22 6.13 -3.74
N THR A 489 17.04 6.35 -5.03
CA THR A 489 15.83 6.98 -5.58
C THR A 489 14.59 6.14 -5.31
N THR A 490 14.63 4.85 -5.65
CA THR A 490 13.52 3.90 -5.42
C THR A 490 13.32 3.66 -3.94
N THR A 491 14.40 3.44 -3.19
CA THR A 491 14.38 3.24 -1.73
C THR A 491 13.75 4.43 -1.00
N VAL A 492 14.22 5.66 -1.22
CA VAL A 492 13.66 6.86 -0.58
C VAL A 492 12.22 7.09 -1.01
N THR A 493 11.88 6.85 -2.28
CA THR A 493 10.49 6.98 -2.77
C THR A 493 9.56 5.99 -2.05
N HIS A 494 10.01 4.74 -1.88
CA HIS A 494 9.31 3.70 -1.13
C HIS A 494 9.03 4.13 0.32
N GLU A 495 10.06 4.55 1.04
CA GLU A 495 9.91 4.94 2.44
C GLU A 495 9.08 6.22 2.62
N VAL A 496 9.16 7.18 1.69
CA VAL A 496 8.25 8.33 1.69
C VAL A 496 6.82 7.85 1.50
N GLY A 497 6.59 6.84 0.64
CA GLY A 497 5.30 6.16 0.48
C GLY A 497 4.73 5.67 1.81
N HIS A 498 5.55 5.02 2.64
CA HIS A 498 5.17 4.64 4.00
C HIS A 498 4.84 5.85 4.86
N HIS A 499 5.75 6.83 4.95
CA HIS A 499 5.61 8.03 5.78
C HIS A 499 4.31 8.80 5.52
N ILE A 500 3.84 8.80 4.27
CA ILE A 500 2.59 9.46 3.86
C ILE A 500 1.35 8.54 3.88
N ALA A 501 1.50 7.27 4.31
CA ALA A 501 0.48 6.31 4.78
C ALA A 501 0.41 4.94 4.06
N LEU A 502 1.17 4.69 2.99
CA LEU A 502 1.06 3.41 2.26
C LEU A 502 1.60 2.24 3.09
N SER A 503 1.03 1.05 2.88
CA SER A 503 1.55 -0.22 3.40
C SER A 503 2.19 -1.00 2.27
N HIS A 504 3.05 -1.97 2.60
CA HIS A 504 3.49 -2.96 1.63
C HIS A 504 2.30 -3.76 1.10
N PRO A 505 2.39 -4.33 -0.10
CA PRO A 505 1.39 -5.25 -0.60
C PRO A 505 1.62 -6.70 -0.13
N HIS A 506 2.38 -6.94 0.95
CA HIS A 506 2.57 -8.25 1.60
C HIS A 506 2.32 -8.24 3.12
N ASP A 507 2.16 -7.08 3.73
CA ASP A 507 1.75 -6.93 5.13
C ASP A 507 0.48 -6.08 5.24
N GLY A 508 -0.45 -6.47 6.10
CA GLY A 508 -1.74 -5.84 6.11
C GLY A 508 -2.58 -6.14 7.33
N TYR A 509 -3.80 -5.65 7.26
CA TYR A 509 -4.77 -5.77 8.34
C TYR A 509 -6.04 -6.43 7.84
N ASP A 510 -6.51 -7.45 8.55
CA ASP A 510 -7.81 -8.05 8.32
C ASP A 510 -8.80 -7.59 9.38
N SER A 511 -9.67 -6.65 9.00
CA SER A 511 -10.64 -6.03 9.91
C SER A 511 -11.69 -7.00 10.47
N ALA A 512 -12.00 -8.08 9.74
CA ALA A 512 -12.99 -9.08 10.15
C ALA A 512 -12.48 -9.96 11.31
N SER A 513 -11.20 -10.34 11.31
CA SER A 513 -10.54 -11.03 12.43
C SER A 513 -9.84 -10.08 13.40
N ASN A 514 -9.77 -8.79 13.08
CA ASN A 514 -9.02 -7.79 13.82
C ASN A 514 -7.55 -8.17 14.01
N LYS A 515 -6.90 -8.60 12.92
CA LYS A 515 -5.52 -9.11 12.95
C LYS A 515 -4.65 -8.39 11.95
N ASP A 516 -3.51 -7.91 12.42
CA ASP A 516 -2.39 -7.54 11.57
C ASP A 516 -1.64 -8.82 11.16
N TYR A 517 -1.24 -8.92 9.90
CA TYR A 517 -0.57 -10.09 9.36
C TYR A 517 0.52 -9.67 8.36
N GLY A 518 1.61 -10.43 8.35
CA GLY A 518 2.64 -10.35 7.34
C GLY A 518 2.77 -11.69 6.61
N PRO A 519 3.72 -11.80 5.69
CA PRO A 519 3.89 -12.98 4.84
C PRO A 519 4.70 -14.07 5.55
N SER A 520 4.18 -14.55 6.68
CA SER A 520 4.75 -15.66 7.44
C SER A 520 3.66 -16.65 7.81
N ASN A 521 4.03 -17.88 8.16
CA ASN A 521 3.12 -18.81 8.80
C ASN A 521 1.87 -19.11 7.94
N GLU A 522 0.68 -19.09 8.55
CA GLU A 522 -0.61 -19.27 7.89
C GLU A 522 -0.94 -18.23 6.80
N PHE A 523 -0.13 -17.18 6.65
CA PHE A 523 -0.26 -16.11 5.66
C PHE A 523 0.93 -16.02 4.71
N TYR A 524 1.84 -17.00 4.65
CA TYR A 524 3.05 -16.92 3.81
C TYR A 524 2.76 -16.57 2.34
N TYR A 525 1.64 -17.07 1.78
CA TYR A 525 1.17 -16.70 0.44
C TYR A 525 0.84 -15.20 0.24
N ALA A 526 0.85 -14.37 1.29
CA ALA A 526 0.66 -12.93 1.19
C ALA A 526 1.76 -12.24 0.37
N TRP A 527 2.94 -12.85 0.25
CA TRP A 527 3.99 -12.43 -0.67
C TRP A 527 3.51 -12.27 -2.13
N LEU A 528 2.43 -12.95 -2.54
CA LEU A 528 1.86 -12.77 -3.89
C LEU A 528 1.40 -11.34 -4.18
N GLY A 529 1.10 -10.52 -3.17
CA GLY A 529 0.68 -9.13 -3.41
C GLY A 529 1.82 -8.24 -3.91
N ASP A 530 3.07 -8.61 -3.65
CA ASP A 530 4.24 -7.96 -4.25
C ASP A 530 4.25 -8.05 -5.77
N MET A 531 3.57 -9.03 -6.36
CA MET A 531 3.35 -9.12 -7.80
C MET A 531 2.25 -8.15 -8.24
N SER A 532 2.47 -6.87 -8.00
CA SER A 532 1.66 -5.74 -8.41
C SER A 532 2.55 -4.60 -8.88
N ASN A 533 2.01 -3.70 -9.70
CA ASN A 533 2.71 -2.53 -10.17
C ASN A 533 2.84 -1.50 -9.02
N SER A 534 3.86 -1.66 -8.18
CA SER A 534 4.06 -0.79 -7.03
C SER A 534 5.51 -0.74 -6.62
N THR A 535 6.04 0.48 -6.45
CA THR A 535 7.31 0.71 -5.75
C THR A 535 7.26 0.25 -4.29
N MET A 536 6.07 0.05 -3.72
CA MET A 536 5.91 -0.50 -2.36
C MET A 536 6.15 -2.02 -2.30
N SER A 537 6.43 -2.66 -3.43
CA SER A 537 6.70 -4.09 -3.50
C SER A 537 8.19 -4.41 -3.38
N TYR A 538 8.53 -5.58 -2.83
CA TYR A 538 9.92 -6.06 -2.74
C TYR A 538 10.40 -6.86 -3.97
N ILE A 539 9.64 -6.89 -5.07
CA ILE A 539 10.12 -7.50 -6.33
C ILE A 539 10.85 -6.50 -7.25
N ASP A 540 10.88 -5.21 -6.92
CA ASP A 540 11.74 -4.21 -7.57
C ASP A 540 11.54 -4.12 -9.10
N LEU A 541 10.30 -4.26 -9.59
CA LEU A 541 9.99 -4.28 -11.03
C LEU A 541 9.48 -2.94 -11.58
N THR A 542 9.24 -1.98 -10.70
CA THR A 542 8.85 -0.62 -11.04
C THR A 542 9.22 0.37 -9.92
N ALA A 543 9.48 1.61 -10.28
CA ALA A 543 9.61 2.74 -9.36
C ALA A 543 8.26 3.47 -9.14
N GLU A 544 7.19 3.06 -9.81
CA GLU A 544 5.92 3.79 -9.81
C GLU A 544 4.96 3.35 -8.70
N PHE A 545 4.15 4.30 -8.25
CA PHE A 545 2.95 3.99 -7.48
C PHE A 545 1.79 3.66 -8.44
N GLY A 546 1.42 2.37 -8.50
CA GLY A 546 0.35 1.91 -9.37
C GLY A 546 -1.04 2.37 -8.94
N GLN A 547 -2.04 1.91 -9.70
CA GLN A 547 -3.43 2.34 -9.54
C GLN A 547 -4.00 1.98 -8.17
N PHE A 548 -3.57 0.86 -7.58
CA PHE A 548 -3.99 0.45 -6.23
C PHE A 548 -3.47 1.40 -5.15
N ASN A 549 -2.21 1.85 -5.25
CA ASN A 549 -1.65 2.86 -4.34
C ASN A 549 -2.38 4.20 -4.51
N ARG A 550 -2.60 4.64 -5.75
CA ARG A 550 -3.32 5.89 -6.06
C ARG A 550 -4.76 5.88 -5.54
N ASP A 551 -5.48 4.78 -5.71
CA ASP A 551 -6.82 4.63 -5.16
C ASP A 551 -6.83 4.69 -3.63
N ALA A 552 -5.93 3.93 -2.97
CA ALA A 552 -5.82 3.92 -1.51
C ALA A 552 -5.53 5.31 -0.96
N MET A 553 -4.50 5.96 -1.50
CA MET A 553 -4.08 7.29 -1.05
C MET A 553 -5.20 8.32 -1.18
N ASN A 554 -5.82 8.39 -2.36
CA ASN A 554 -6.90 9.35 -2.59
C ASN A 554 -8.10 9.10 -1.66
N ARG A 555 -8.43 7.84 -1.35
CA ARG A 555 -9.50 7.55 -0.37
C ARG A 555 -9.16 8.05 1.02
N TYR A 556 -7.94 7.84 1.48
CA TYR A 556 -7.49 8.30 2.79
C TYR A 556 -7.54 9.84 2.86
N LEU A 557 -7.05 10.53 1.83
CA LEU A 557 -7.07 11.99 1.73
C LEU A 557 -8.50 12.55 1.75
N VAL A 558 -9.45 11.93 1.05
CA VAL A 558 -10.86 12.36 1.11
C VAL A 558 -11.39 12.32 2.54
N ALA A 559 -11.21 11.20 3.24
CA ALA A 559 -11.67 11.08 4.62
C ALA A 559 -10.97 12.09 5.54
N ALA A 560 -9.66 12.29 5.37
CA ALA A 560 -8.85 13.23 6.14
C ALA A 560 -9.31 14.69 5.98
N TYR A 561 -9.48 15.17 4.75
CA TYR A 561 -9.91 16.55 4.49
C TYR A 561 -11.32 16.81 5.01
N LEU A 562 -12.27 15.90 4.76
CA LEU A 562 -13.66 16.09 5.19
C LEU A 562 -13.80 16.05 6.72
N ASN A 563 -13.09 15.14 7.39
CA ASN A 563 -13.07 15.07 8.85
C ASN A 563 -12.39 16.30 9.47
N SER A 564 -11.26 16.74 8.90
CA SER A 564 -10.56 17.95 9.37
C SER A 564 -11.41 19.21 9.18
N GLY A 565 -12.11 19.34 8.04
CA GLY A 565 -13.06 20.43 7.80
C GLY A 565 -14.22 20.42 8.81
N GLY A 566 -14.80 19.23 9.07
CA GLY A 566 -15.85 19.08 10.08
C GLY A 566 -15.41 19.47 11.51
N ALA A 567 -14.16 19.16 11.88
CA ALA A 567 -13.57 19.55 13.15
C ALA A 567 -13.35 21.07 13.25
N ILE A 568 -12.85 21.70 12.19
CA ILE A 568 -12.66 23.17 12.15
C ILE A 568 -14.00 23.91 12.21
N LEU A 569 -15.03 23.43 11.51
CA LEU A 569 -16.37 24.02 11.60
C LEU A 569 -16.93 23.95 13.04
N GLN A 570 -16.67 22.86 13.75
CA GLN A 570 -17.05 22.73 15.15
C GLN A 570 -16.30 23.74 16.02
N ALA A 571 -15.00 23.94 15.78
CA ALA A 571 -14.22 24.98 16.44
C ALA A 571 -14.81 26.39 16.25
N MET A 572 -15.24 26.70 15.02
CA MET A 572 -15.88 27.99 14.73
C MET A 572 -17.19 28.16 15.51
N LEU A 573 -18.00 27.10 15.65
CA LEU A 573 -19.24 27.13 16.42
C LEU A 573 -18.97 27.33 17.92
N GLU A 574 -18.00 26.62 18.48
CA GLU A 574 -17.61 26.70 19.90
C GLU A 574 -17.03 28.08 20.25
N ALA A 575 -16.21 28.64 19.34
CA ALA A 575 -15.68 29.99 19.47
C ALA A 575 -16.74 31.09 19.21
N LYS A 576 -18.00 30.73 18.90
CA LYS A 576 -19.08 31.64 18.53
C LYS A 576 -18.73 32.54 17.34
N LYS A 577 -17.92 32.01 16.43
CA LYS A 577 -17.47 32.65 15.18
C LYS A 577 -18.29 32.22 13.95
N LEU A 578 -19.16 31.23 14.13
CA LEU A 578 -20.12 30.78 13.13
C LEU A 578 -21.52 30.75 13.75
N ASP A 579 -22.49 31.42 13.11
CA ASP A 579 -23.90 31.27 13.43
C ASP A 579 -24.50 30.11 12.62
N PRO A 580 -24.92 29.01 13.25
CA PRO A 580 -25.50 27.87 12.56
C PRO A 580 -26.83 28.17 11.83
N LYS A 581 -27.49 29.29 12.14
CA LYS A 581 -28.73 29.72 11.46
C LYS A 581 -28.45 30.62 10.25
N ALA A 582 -27.23 31.12 10.13
CA ALA A 582 -26.83 32.08 9.11
C ALA A 582 -25.46 31.70 8.52
N VAL A 583 -25.36 30.47 8.00
CA VAL A 583 -24.14 29.96 7.38
C VAL A 583 -23.72 30.87 6.20
N PRO A 584 -22.51 31.45 6.22
CA PRO A 584 -21.97 32.29 5.15
C PRO A 584 -21.90 31.56 3.80
N ALA A 585 -21.93 32.32 2.70
CA ALA A 585 -21.89 31.76 1.35
C ALA A 585 -20.68 30.85 1.07
N PRO A 586 -19.43 31.19 1.46
CA PRO A 586 -18.28 30.30 1.26
C PRO A 586 -18.44 28.94 1.96
N LEU A 587 -19.01 28.92 3.16
CA LEU A 587 -19.24 27.67 3.89
C LEU A 587 -20.37 26.82 3.30
N LYS A 588 -21.34 27.43 2.61
CA LYS A 588 -22.34 26.70 1.80
C LYS A 588 -21.71 26.10 0.54
N GLU A 589 -20.75 26.81 -0.07
CA GLU A 589 -19.99 26.29 -1.20
C GLU A 589 -19.12 25.10 -0.78
N ALA A 590 -18.42 25.20 0.36
CA ALA A 590 -17.67 24.09 0.93
C ALA A 590 -18.55 22.85 1.18
N ASP A 591 -19.77 23.06 1.68
CA ASP A 591 -20.77 22.00 1.89
C ASP A 591 -21.20 21.31 0.59
N ALA A 592 -21.37 22.09 -0.50
CA ALA A 592 -21.64 21.55 -1.82
C ALA A 592 -20.43 20.78 -2.38
N LYS A 593 -19.20 21.26 -2.15
CA LYS A 593 -17.95 20.58 -2.53
C LYS A 593 -17.76 19.26 -1.81
N MET A 594 -18.11 19.18 -0.52
CA MET A 594 -18.17 17.91 0.20
C MET A 594 -19.16 16.93 -0.46
N ALA A 595 -20.33 17.39 -0.88
CA ALA A 595 -21.30 16.54 -1.58
C ALA A 595 -20.76 16.05 -2.94
N GLU A 596 -20.06 16.90 -3.68
CA GLU A 596 -19.37 16.54 -4.93
C GLU A 596 -18.27 15.50 -4.69
N ALA A 597 -17.48 15.67 -3.62
CA ALA A 597 -16.44 14.71 -3.21
C ALA A 597 -17.04 13.33 -2.92
N LEU A 598 -18.10 13.26 -2.11
CA LEU A 598 -18.77 12.00 -1.78
C LEU A 598 -19.41 11.34 -3.01
N LYS A 599 -19.94 12.13 -3.95
CA LYS A 599 -20.46 11.62 -5.23
C LYS A 599 -19.36 11.00 -6.09
N ALA A 600 -18.23 11.69 -6.24
CA ALA A 600 -17.08 11.19 -6.99
C ALA A 600 -16.47 9.93 -6.33
N TYR A 601 -16.34 9.94 -5.00
CA TYR A 601 -15.86 8.79 -4.22
C TYR A 601 -16.72 7.55 -4.48
N LYS A 602 -18.06 7.71 -4.43
CA LYS A 602 -19.01 6.63 -4.74
C LYS A 602 -18.88 6.10 -6.17
N ALA A 603 -18.52 6.96 -7.12
CA ALA A 603 -18.26 6.59 -8.51
C ALA A 603 -16.86 5.97 -8.74
N MET A 604 -16.06 5.79 -7.68
CA MET A 604 -14.66 5.35 -7.72
C MET A 604 -13.75 6.26 -8.55
N ASP A 605 -14.14 7.54 -8.69
CA ASP A 605 -13.28 8.61 -9.19
C ASP A 605 -12.60 9.28 -7.99
N TYR A 606 -11.68 8.52 -7.37
CA TYR A 606 -11.06 8.93 -6.11
C TYR A 606 -10.16 10.17 -6.27
N SER A 607 -9.53 10.35 -7.43
CA SER A 607 -8.74 11.55 -7.72
C SER A 607 -9.63 12.80 -7.74
N ALA A 608 -10.75 12.79 -8.47
CA ALA A 608 -11.68 13.91 -8.44
C ALA A 608 -12.28 14.11 -7.05
N ALA A 609 -12.56 13.03 -6.31
CA ALA A 609 -13.06 13.10 -4.95
C ALA A 609 -12.07 13.83 -4.02
N ALA A 610 -10.77 13.50 -4.09
CA ALA A 610 -9.73 14.13 -3.28
C ALA A 610 -9.60 15.63 -3.59
N VAL A 611 -9.65 16.02 -4.87
CA VAL A 611 -9.66 17.43 -5.28
C VAL A 611 -10.85 18.19 -4.68
N GLN A 612 -12.08 17.66 -4.79
CA GLN A 612 -13.26 18.32 -4.23
C GLN A 612 -13.23 18.37 -2.70
N ALA A 613 -12.74 17.30 -2.05
CA ALA A 613 -12.59 17.25 -0.60
C ALA A 613 -11.59 18.29 -0.09
N LYS A 614 -10.46 18.44 -0.77
CA LYS A 614 -9.47 19.49 -0.48
C LYS A 614 -10.06 20.88 -0.65
N GLN A 615 -10.75 21.16 -1.75
CA GLN A 615 -11.40 22.46 -1.98
C GLN A 615 -12.42 22.80 -0.88
N ALA A 616 -13.21 21.82 -0.42
CA ALA A 616 -14.12 22.00 0.70
C ALA A 616 -13.35 22.36 1.98
N TYR A 617 -12.29 21.61 2.28
CA TYR A 617 -11.42 21.81 3.43
C TYR A 617 -10.73 23.19 3.42
N ASP A 618 -10.08 23.57 2.33
CA ASP A 618 -9.37 24.85 2.18
C ASP A 618 -10.33 26.03 2.38
N THR A 619 -11.56 25.92 1.86
CA THR A 619 -12.60 26.94 2.03
C THR A 619 -13.02 27.09 3.49
N VAL A 620 -13.11 25.96 4.23
CA VAL A 620 -13.37 25.96 5.68
C VAL A 620 -12.20 26.59 6.44
N VAL A 621 -10.96 26.21 6.13
CA VAL A 621 -9.73 26.78 6.74
C VAL A 621 -9.69 28.30 6.53
N ALA A 622 -9.85 28.76 5.29
CA ALA A 622 -9.84 30.19 4.96
C ALA A 622 -10.95 30.95 5.71
N SER A 623 -12.15 30.38 5.82
CA SER A 623 -13.26 30.98 6.56
C SER A 623 -13.00 31.05 8.06
N ALA A 624 -12.38 30.02 8.64
CA ALA A 624 -12.00 29.99 10.05
C ALA A 624 -10.93 31.04 10.36
N LEU A 625 -9.88 31.13 9.54
CA LEU A 625 -8.82 32.13 9.68
C LEU A 625 -9.37 33.55 9.53
N ALA A 626 -10.23 33.81 8.54
CA ALA A 626 -10.88 35.11 8.37
C ALA A 626 -11.77 35.51 9.57
N ALA A 627 -12.36 34.52 10.27
CA ALA A 627 -13.14 34.75 11.48
C ALA A 627 -12.28 34.87 12.76
N GLY A 628 -10.96 34.72 12.64
CA GLY A 628 -10.00 34.79 13.75
C GLY A 628 -9.98 33.53 14.62
N VAL A 629 -10.34 32.37 14.07
CA VAL A 629 -10.20 31.07 14.75
C VAL A 629 -8.78 30.56 14.50
N SER A 630 -8.05 30.28 15.58
CA SER A 630 -6.74 29.66 15.50
C SER A 630 -6.90 28.18 15.17
N ILE A 631 -6.30 27.75 14.07
CA ILE A 631 -6.08 26.35 13.73
C ILE A 631 -4.67 26.04 14.21
N ARG A 632 -4.52 25.04 15.08
CA ARG A 632 -3.20 24.59 15.52
C ARG A 632 -2.71 23.50 14.58
N ASN A 633 -1.43 23.58 14.26
CA ASN A 633 -0.72 22.54 13.54
C ASN A 633 -0.11 21.64 14.60
N TYR A 634 -0.36 20.35 14.50
CA TYR A 634 0.44 19.41 15.25
C TYR A 634 1.80 19.32 14.56
N TRP A 635 2.85 19.77 15.21
CA TRP A 635 4.23 19.63 14.75
C TRP A 635 5.09 18.99 15.84
N PHE A 636 6.20 18.39 15.42
CA PHE A 636 7.21 17.68 16.21
C PHE A 636 7.88 18.51 17.34
N ASP A 637 7.63 19.83 17.42
CA ASP A 637 8.29 20.74 18.38
C ASP A 637 8.08 20.37 19.87
N GLY A 638 7.24 19.39 20.19
CA GLY A 638 6.96 18.98 21.55
C GLY A 638 7.58 17.68 22.05
N TYR A 639 8.48 17.02 21.30
CA TYR A 639 9.12 15.79 21.77
C TYR A 639 10.36 16.06 22.65
N GLU A 640 10.32 15.52 23.87
CA GLU A 640 11.44 15.51 24.81
C GLU A 640 11.94 14.06 25.00
N LEU A 641 13.24 13.86 24.79
CA LEU A 641 13.87 12.58 25.07
C LEU A 641 13.93 12.37 26.59
N GLU A 642 13.53 11.19 27.04
CA GLU A 642 13.50 10.92 28.47
C GLU A 642 14.89 10.62 29.02
N PRO A 643 15.23 11.19 30.19
CA PRO A 643 16.48 10.84 30.84
C PRO A 643 16.48 9.38 31.27
N ALA A 644 17.66 8.75 31.23
CA ALA A 644 17.95 7.39 31.67
C ALA A 644 17.40 7.01 33.06
N SER A 645 17.16 8.00 33.92
CA SER A 645 16.60 7.80 35.26
C SER A 645 15.11 7.44 35.26
N GLN A 646 14.47 7.37 34.09
CA GLN A 646 13.06 7.04 33.96
C GLN A 646 12.81 5.71 33.24
N HIS A 647 11.67 5.10 33.57
CA HIS A 647 11.25 3.83 32.99
C HIS A 647 10.56 3.97 31.62
N ALA A 648 10.24 5.18 31.17
CA ALA A 648 9.60 5.42 29.87
C ALA A 648 10.63 5.92 28.84
N ALA A 649 10.56 5.40 27.62
CA ALA A 649 11.52 5.68 26.55
C ALA A 649 11.47 7.12 26.01
N LEU A 650 10.29 7.75 25.97
CA LEU A 650 10.05 9.09 25.40
C LEU A 650 8.92 9.84 26.15
N ARG A 651 9.01 11.17 26.28
CA ARG A 651 7.89 12.05 26.68
C ARG A 651 7.55 13.02 25.57
N VAL A 652 6.25 13.15 25.35
CA VAL A 652 5.73 14.37 24.73
C VAL A 652 5.62 15.40 25.86
N SER A 653 6.05 16.64 25.62
CA SER A 653 5.88 17.77 26.55
C SER A 653 4.50 17.73 27.19
N SER A 654 4.42 18.07 28.49
CA SER A 654 3.17 18.06 29.26
C SER A 654 2.07 18.94 28.64
N ASP A 655 2.45 19.91 27.81
CA ASP A 655 1.52 20.78 27.09
C ASP A 655 0.75 20.07 25.95
N LEU A 656 1.23 18.90 25.51
CA LEU A 656 0.59 18.05 24.50
C LEU A 656 -0.10 16.83 25.10
N LYS A 657 0.42 16.26 26.20
CA LYS A 657 -0.19 15.11 26.90
C LYS A 657 -1.57 15.42 27.50
N ASN A 658 -1.82 16.69 27.81
CA ASN A 658 -3.09 17.20 28.28
C ASN A 658 -3.74 18.12 27.25
N ALA A 659 -3.44 17.98 25.96
CA ALA A 659 -4.25 18.63 24.94
C ALA A 659 -5.55 17.81 24.79
N PRO A 660 -6.70 18.22 25.37
CA PRO A 660 -7.95 18.01 24.63
C PRO A 660 -7.72 18.61 23.24
N LEU A 661 -8.29 18.02 22.17
CA LEU A 661 -8.34 18.64 20.83
C LEU A 661 -8.33 20.17 20.97
N PRO A 662 -7.20 20.87 20.70
CA PRO A 662 -7.02 22.17 21.34
C PRO A 662 -7.71 23.25 20.53
N ILE A 663 -9.01 23.41 20.81
CA ILE A 663 -9.77 24.63 20.61
C ILE A 663 -9.88 25.27 22.01
N ASN A 664 -9.25 26.44 22.18
CA ASN A 664 -9.09 27.22 23.42
C ASN A 664 -8.11 26.63 24.46
N GLU A 665 -7.20 27.38 25.09
CA GLU A 665 -7.30 28.76 25.56
C GLU A 665 -6.06 29.63 25.29
N SER A 666 -6.32 30.94 25.34
CA SER A 666 -5.39 32.07 25.37
C SER A 666 -4.40 32.02 26.54
N ARG A 667 -3.10 32.23 26.25
CA ARG A 667 -2.16 33.06 27.05
C ARG A 667 -0.75 33.18 26.45
N ALA A 668 -0.40 32.41 25.41
CA ALA A 668 0.94 32.50 24.79
C ALA A 668 1.11 33.65 23.76
N LEU A 669 0.03 34.35 23.40
CA LEU A 669 0.06 35.44 22.41
C LEU A 669 0.37 36.83 23.00
N GLU A 670 0.46 36.97 24.33
CA GLU A 670 0.89 38.25 24.94
C GLU A 670 2.41 38.45 24.98
N ARG A 671 3.23 37.45 24.61
CA ARG A 671 4.70 37.56 24.66
C ARG A 671 5.39 37.82 23.31
N ARG A 672 4.69 37.81 22.19
CA ARG A 672 5.28 38.07 20.87
C ARG A 672 4.80 39.33 20.16
N MET A 673 4.03 40.19 20.83
CA MET A 673 3.70 41.53 20.33
C MET A 673 3.70 42.58 21.43
N ARG A 674 4.90 43.03 21.81
CA ARG A 674 5.20 44.42 22.24
C ARG A 674 6.61 44.75 21.70
N PRO A 675 6.86 46.02 21.31
CA PRO A 675 7.94 46.40 20.41
C PRO A 675 9.33 45.97 20.85
#